data_AF-A0AAD4DMZ4-F1
#
_entry.id   AF-A0AAD4DMZ4-F1
#
_cell.length_a   1.000
_cell.length_b   1.000
_cell.length_c   1.000
_cell.angle_alpha   90.00
_cell.angle_beta   90.00
_cell.angle_gamma   90.00
#
_symmetry.space_group_name_H-M   'P 1'
#
loop_
_entity.id
_entity.type
_entity.pdbx_description
1 polymer ?
#
loop_
_entity_poly.entity_id
_entity_poly.type
_entity_poly.pdbx_seq_one_letter_code
_entity_poly.pdbx_strand_id
1 'polypeptide(L)'
;MNTCPGCAKNFEHTGYAHHLAQTINPSCAAQLQLSGLFPESSDNDSDGLAEDGDTDSLNGGDAEFTGDYFGYYDEQDLEWPDDNHDELPLESDGEDEEYHDTALEHGWEHPADPVQQDINGGDDFENSDNSDTLSQSLPAKRQEAEAPLGHQPIVEKFPRRHAGAPVHHSRTTAFESYKNVLQGAENVWAPFVSRTDYEVAKWAKLRSSGSTAFSELLAIDGLREALGLSYQNSRELNQIIDRQLPCQRPRFKHEEIIVADEAFDVYSRDVMECVKALYSDPEFSPHLNYAPERHYADADKTIRMYHDIHTGKWWWSTQATWILLAYLPTSKLDHITNKAARRRTATNLFHACLRRILEPLKVPGEDGVAMASGDGAVRRGHPIVACYSADYPEQLLTTGVKSGECPKCDVPHKELGSPHFPVNLRDLNAILAALSLVDEDYDLWRRACQECGIKPVFKPFWLDLPHTNIFQSITPDVLHQLYQGIIKHLTEWIKEACSEAEIDARCRRLPPNHNIRLFLKGISHLSRVSGTEHNQICRFLLGIVIGIQLPGNLNSGRLTRAIRGILDFLYLAQYPSHTDQTLALLDDALTRFHDNKDIFLDLGIRSNFNLPKLHSFRHYVHMIKMYGTTDNYNTEYTERLHIDLTKDAYRATNHKDEYSQMTLWLERREKMLWHDNFVKWRLVGDLASQERPPPDMDYRRAIKMTKHPTVRRVPLDHIVQDYGATFFTAALARYVVGRNQPGLSAAQLEREAAHIILPFDAVATFHRIKFHAIDAHGFQDSSVTVDSVHSQPSRKDKRGHTIPARFDTVLVNEGDGGITGVNGYRVAQVRVVFTLTSQATNLLFPAGPLKPPAHLAYVEWFTPFQQPESHHGLYKICRLMRHGERLASIIDVSDIRRSVHLFPNFGAVVPREWTSSTVLELCPSFFVNSFSDRHAYLTIV
;
A
#
# COMPACT_ATOMS: atom_id res chain seq x y z
N MET A 1 -23.47 -59.42 -5.69
CA MET A 1 -23.95 -58.44 -4.69
C MET A 1 -23.53 -58.96 -3.34
N ASN A 2 -22.87 -58.14 -2.52
CA ASN A 2 -22.35 -58.52 -1.22
C ASN A 2 -23.21 -57.88 -0.13
N THR A 3 -23.67 -58.68 0.82
CA THR A 3 -24.46 -58.21 1.96
C THR A 3 -23.52 -57.89 3.13
N CYS A 4 -23.59 -56.68 3.67
CA CYS A 4 -22.79 -56.34 4.85
C CYS A 4 -23.40 -56.99 6.10
N PRO A 5 -22.67 -57.85 6.84
CA PRO A 5 -23.21 -58.49 8.04
C PRO A 5 -23.52 -57.48 9.16
N GLY A 6 -22.83 -56.34 9.20
CA GLY A 6 -23.01 -55.30 10.21
C GLY A 6 -24.27 -54.44 10.05
N CYS A 7 -24.77 -54.27 8.81
CA CYS A 7 -25.95 -53.45 8.53
C CYS A 7 -27.04 -54.13 7.67
N ALA A 8 -26.82 -55.38 7.27
CA ALA A 8 -27.70 -56.21 6.43
C ALA A 8 -28.10 -55.62 5.07
N LYS A 9 -27.40 -54.58 4.58
CA LYS A 9 -27.63 -53.99 3.26
C LYS A 9 -26.83 -54.69 2.17
N ASN A 10 -27.41 -54.80 0.98
CA ASN A 10 -26.79 -55.37 -0.21
C ASN A 10 -26.10 -54.30 -1.03
N PHE A 11 -24.86 -54.55 -1.46
CA PHE A 11 -24.08 -53.65 -2.29
C PHE A 11 -23.55 -54.36 -3.54
N GLU A 12 -23.34 -53.60 -4.60
CA GLU A 12 -22.59 -54.06 -5.78
C GLU A 12 -21.10 -54.22 -5.43
N HIS A 13 -20.35 -55.00 -6.22
CA HIS A 13 -19.04 -55.52 -5.82
C HIS A 13 -18.00 -54.43 -5.50
N THR A 14 -18.07 -53.28 -6.18
CA THR A 14 -17.25 -52.08 -5.93
C THR A 14 -17.80 -51.20 -4.80
N GLY A 15 -19.13 -51.09 -4.70
CA GLY A 15 -19.81 -50.31 -3.66
C GLY A 15 -19.63 -50.89 -2.25
N TYR A 16 -19.40 -52.19 -2.13
CA TYR A 16 -19.16 -52.84 -0.85
C TYR A 16 -17.84 -52.38 -0.18
N ALA A 17 -16.76 -52.26 -0.95
CA ALA A 17 -15.47 -51.81 -0.43
C ALA A 17 -15.50 -50.34 -0.01
N HIS A 18 -16.13 -49.48 -0.82
CA HIS A 18 -16.32 -48.07 -0.48
C HIS A 18 -17.20 -47.88 0.76
N HIS A 19 -18.24 -48.71 0.94
CA HIS A 19 -19.05 -48.73 2.15
C HIS A 19 -18.20 -49.09 3.39
N LEU A 20 -17.37 -50.13 3.33
CA LEU A 20 -16.52 -50.52 4.47
C LEU A 20 -15.44 -49.48 4.81
N ALA A 21 -14.91 -48.76 3.81
CA ALA A 21 -13.87 -47.75 4.00
C ALA A 21 -14.39 -46.43 4.60
N GLN A 22 -15.68 -46.11 4.44
CA GLN A 22 -16.27 -44.82 4.85
C GLN A 22 -17.37 -44.97 5.91
N THR A 23 -17.66 -46.18 6.37
CA THR A 23 -18.70 -46.41 7.36
C THR A 23 -18.23 -45.98 8.75
N ILE A 24 -19.06 -45.19 9.42
CA ILE A 24 -18.91 -44.83 10.83
C ILE A 24 -19.56 -45.86 11.78
N ASN A 25 -20.19 -46.92 11.24
CA ASN A 25 -20.79 -47.98 12.05
C ASN A 25 -19.72 -49.03 12.44
N PRO A 26 -19.41 -49.20 13.74
CA PRO A 26 -18.32 -50.07 14.20
C PRO A 26 -18.46 -51.54 13.77
N SER A 27 -19.69 -52.07 13.68
CA SER A 27 -19.94 -53.46 13.28
C SER A 27 -19.75 -53.70 11.77
N CYS A 28 -19.88 -52.65 10.96
CA CYS A 28 -19.51 -52.67 9.54
C CYS A 28 -17.99 -52.52 9.39
N ALA A 29 -17.37 -51.58 10.10
CA ALA A 29 -15.92 -51.34 10.05
C ALA A 29 -15.10 -52.59 10.46
N ALA A 30 -15.58 -53.36 11.44
CA ALA A 30 -14.97 -54.62 11.85
C ALA A 30 -14.89 -55.69 10.73
N GLN A 31 -15.72 -55.59 9.68
CA GLN A 31 -15.65 -56.47 8.52
C GLN A 31 -14.44 -56.18 7.62
N LEU A 32 -13.88 -54.98 7.69
CA LEU A 32 -12.66 -54.61 6.95
C LEU A 32 -11.46 -55.45 7.43
N GLN A 33 -11.34 -55.64 8.76
CA GLN A 33 -10.28 -56.44 9.38
C GLN A 33 -10.38 -57.95 9.07
N LEU A 34 -11.57 -58.45 8.73
CA LEU A 34 -11.78 -59.84 8.30
C LEU A 34 -11.51 -60.07 6.79
N SER A 35 -11.43 -59.00 5.99
CA SER A 35 -11.36 -59.06 4.52
C SER A 35 -9.95 -59.16 3.93
N GLY A 36 -8.90 -59.16 4.77
CA GLY A 36 -7.53 -59.49 4.36
C GLY A 36 -6.84 -58.48 3.43
N LEU A 37 -7.38 -57.26 3.29
CA LEU A 37 -6.74 -56.18 2.55
C LEU A 37 -6.04 -55.23 3.53
N PHE A 38 -4.75 -55.45 3.76
CA PHE A 38 -3.86 -54.50 4.43
C PHE A 38 -2.82 -53.97 3.44
N PRO A 39 -2.43 -52.69 3.58
CA PRO A 39 -1.02 -52.40 3.74
C PRO A 39 -0.72 -52.13 5.22
N GLU A 40 0.20 -52.91 5.76
CA GLU A 40 0.88 -52.73 7.05
C GLU A 40 1.46 -51.29 7.12
N SER A 41 1.17 -50.45 8.12
CA SER A 41 1.68 -50.44 9.52
C SER A 41 3.20 -50.65 9.58
N SER A 42 4.01 -49.86 10.29
CA SER A 42 3.87 -49.49 11.71
C SER A 42 5.01 -48.51 12.04
N ASP A 43 4.75 -47.37 12.69
CA ASP A 43 4.58 -47.16 14.14
C ASP A 43 5.90 -47.08 14.92
N ASN A 44 6.09 -45.94 15.58
CA ASN A 44 5.93 -45.82 17.04
C ASN A 44 6.02 -44.33 17.40
N ASP A 45 4.92 -43.68 17.77
CA ASP A 45 4.20 -43.74 19.05
C ASP A 45 5.05 -43.40 20.27
N SER A 46 4.77 -42.24 20.86
CA SER A 46 3.98 -42.12 22.10
C SER A 46 3.87 -40.63 22.46
N ASP A 47 2.69 -40.04 22.29
CA ASP A 47 1.62 -39.87 23.31
C ASP A 47 2.05 -38.92 24.42
N GLY A 48 1.42 -37.77 24.66
CA GLY A 48 -0.02 -37.50 24.80
C GLY A 48 -0.15 -36.71 26.12
N LEU A 49 -1.03 -35.75 26.39
CA LEU A 49 -2.34 -35.36 25.89
C LEU A 49 -2.60 -33.88 26.31
N ALA A 50 -3.37 -33.17 25.49
CA ALA A 50 -4.46 -32.19 25.74
C ALA A 50 -4.49 -31.39 27.09
N GLU A 51 -4.87 -30.11 27.18
CA GLU A 51 -6.03 -29.41 26.60
C GLU A 51 -5.85 -27.86 26.59
N ASP A 52 -6.43 -27.25 25.56
CA ASP A 52 -7.23 -26.01 25.50
C ASP A 52 -6.66 -24.59 25.72
N GLY A 53 -6.97 -23.74 24.73
CA GLY A 53 -6.85 -22.28 24.82
C GLY A 53 -6.90 -21.52 23.47
N ASP A 54 -8.02 -21.63 22.77
CA ASP A 54 -8.64 -20.68 21.81
C ASP A 54 -7.76 -19.75 20.95
N THR A 55 -7.68 -20.08 19.67
CA THR A 55 -7.68 -19.11 18.56
C THR A 55 -8.50 -19.69 17.40
N ASP A 56 -9.81 -19.42 17.40
CA ASP A 56 -10.67 -19.68 16.24
C ASP A 56 -10.28 -18.73 15.09
N SER A 57 -9.32 -19.17 14.29
CA SER A 57 -9.23 -18.79 12.87
C SER A 57 -10.06 -19.81 12.10
N LEU A 58 -11.30 -19.46 11.77
CA LEU A 58 -12.12 -20.23 10.83
C LEU A 58 -11.53 -20.10 9.41
N ASN A 59 -10.51 -20.89 9.12
CA ASN A 59 -10.17 -21.29 7.75
C ASN A 59 -11.15 -22.38 7.33
N GLY A 60 -12.36 -21.97 6.94
CA GLY A 60 -13.16 -22.77 6.01
C GLY A 60 -12.50 -22.68 4.65
N GLY A 61 -12.24 -23.82 4.00
CA GLY A 61 -11.60 -23.86 2.67
C GLY A 61 -12.27 -22.89 1.71
N ASP A 62 -11.47 -21.97 1.18
CA ASP A 62 -11.92 -20.97 0.21
C ASP A 62 -12.41 -21.68 -1.05
N ALA A 63 -13.70 -21.50 -1.38
CA ALA A 63 -14.16 -21.69 -2.74
C ALA A 63 -13.58 -20.53 -3.57
N GLU A 64 -12.60 -20.85 -4.42
CA GLU A 64 -11.91 -19.88 -5.25
C GLU A 64 -12.89 -19.24 -6.24
N PHE A 65 -13.03 -17.91 -6.17
CA PHE A 65 -13.82 -17.14 -7.14
C PHE A 65 -13.12 -17.21 -8.50
N THR A 66 -13.73 -17.89 -9.46
CA THR A 66 -13.19 -18.08 -10.82
C THR A 66 -13.54 -16.93 -11.79
N GLY A 67 -14.17 -15.86 -11.29
CA GLY A 67 -14.67 -14.73 -12.08
C GLY A 67 -13.73 -13.53 -12.17
N ASP A 68 -12.43 -13.71 -11.96
CA ASP A 68 -11.44 -12.69 -12.31
C ASP A 68 -11.07 -12.82 -13.80
N TYR A 69 -11.35 -11.80 -14.60
CA TYR A 69 -10.89 -11.75 -16.00
C TYR A 69 -9.35 -11.78 -16.07
N PHE A 70 -8.68 -11.43 -14.96
CA PHE A 70 -7.26 -11.18 -14.84
C PHE A 70 -6.52 -12.24 -14.00
N GLY A 71 -6.98 -13.50 -14.02
CA GLY A 71 -6.20 -14.64 -13.53
C GLY A 71 -4.86 -14.78 -14.28
N TYR A 72 -3.87 -15.37 -13.60
CA TYR A 72 -2.47 -15.55 -14.03
C TYR A 72 -2.34 -15.90 -15.52
N TYR A 73 -1.74 -14.98 -16.29
CA TYR A 73 -1.27 -15.25 -17.64
C TYR A 73 0.16 -15.75 -17.55
N ASP A 74 0.41 -16.96 -18.05
CA ASP A 74 1.78 -17.40 -18.38
C ASP A 74 2.33 -16.50 -19.51
N GLU A 75 3.61 -16.17 -19.54
CA GLU A 75 4.20 -15.43 -20.67
C GLU A 75 4.05 -16.23 -21.99
N GLN A 76 4.01 -17.56 -21.91
CA GLN A 76 3.70 -18.46 -23.03
C GLN A 76 2.24 -18.31 -23.51
N ASP A 77 1.36 -17.79 -22.66
CA ASP A 77 -0.02 -17.44 -22.99
C ASP A 77 -0.18 -16.11 -23.73
N LEU A 78 0.91 -15.37 -23.95
CA LEU A 78 0.95 -14.12 -24.72
C LEU A 78 1.88 -14.16 -25.96
N GLU A 79 2.66 -15.23 -26.15
CA GLU A 79 3.48 -15.43 -27.35
C GLU A 79 2.65 -15.76 -28.59
N TRP A 80 2.73 -14.92 -29.63
CA TRP A 80 2.11 -15.22 -30.93
C TRP A 80 3.11 -16.03 -31.77
N PRO A 81 2.69 -17.11 -32.44
CA PRO A 81 3.58 -17.85 -33.34
C PRO A 81 3.88 -16.98 -34.56
N ASP A 82 5.12 -16.49 -34.69
CA ASP A 82 5.59 -15.89 -35.94
C ASP A 82 6.07 -17.02 -36.86
N ASP A 83 5.41 -17.16 -38.01
CA ASP A 83 5.87 -18.03 -39.08
C ASP A 83 7.15 -17.42 -39.69
N ASN A 84 8.28 -18.09 -39.45
CA ASN A 84 9.58 -17.93 -40.08
C ASN A 84 10.30 -16.59 -39.89
N HIS A 85 11.23 -16.52 -38.94
CA HIS A 85 12.63 -16.13 -39.17
C HIS A 85 13.49 -16.51 -37.96
N ASP A 86 14.69 -17.04 -38.21
CA ASP A 86 15.67 -17.47 -37.19
C ASP A 86 16.06 -16.30 -36.26
N GLU A 87 15.53 -16.27 -35.03
CA GLU A 87 16.10 -15.51 -33.91
C GLU A 87 16.59 -16.48 -32.82
N LEU A 88 17.78 -16.18 -32.31
CA LEU A 88 18.52 -16.90 -31.27
C LEU A 88 17.72 -16.94 -29.95
N PRO A 89 17.99 -17.92 -29.06
CA PRO A 89 17.13 -18.19 -27.91
C PRO A 89 16.93 -16.96 -27.03
N LEU A 90 15.66 -16.61 -26.81
CA LEU A 90 15.24 -15.71 -25.74
C LEU A 90 15.68 -16.31 -24.40
N GLU A 91 16.47 -15.58 -23.61
CA GLU A 91 16.49 -15.80 -22.17
C GLU A 91 15.11 -15.37 -21.65
N SER A 92 14.23 -16.36 -21.52
CA SER A 92 12.90 -16.25 -20.95
C SER A 92 13.00 -15.84 -19.47
N ASP A 93 12.61 -14.61 -19.15
CA ASP A 93 12.26 -14.20 -17.78
C ASP A 93 10.75 -14.36 -17.51
N GLY A 94 10.15 -15.36 -18.17
CA GLY A 94 8.80 -15.83 -17.89
C GLY A 94 8.67 -16.37 -16.47
N GLU A 95 7.56 -16.01 -15.85
CA GLU A 95 7.20 -16.33 -14.48
C GLU A 95 7.11 -17.86 -14.26
N ASP A 96 8.19 -18.49 -13.77
CA ASP A 96 8.13 -19.88 -13.29
C ASP A 96 7.37 -19.93 -11.95
N GLU A 97 6.04 -20.12 -11.99
CA GLU A 97 5.32 -20.85 -10.93
C GLU A 97 5.09 -22.29 -11.40
N GLU A 98 6.04 -23.20 -11.13
CA GLU A 98 5.76 -24.65 -11.25
C GLU A 98 6.23 -25.45 -10.02
N TYR A 99 5.31 -26.30 -9.54
CA TYR A 99 5.46 -27.21 -8.40
C TYR A 99 6.13 -28.52 -8.84
N HIS A 100 7.08 -29.03 -8.05
CA HIS A 100 7.77 -30.31 -8.27
C HIS A 100 6.85 -31.54 -8.32
N ASP A 101 7.12 -32.43 -9.27
CA ASP A 101 7.04 -33.89 -9.05
C ASP A 101 8.35 -34.55 -9.52
N THR A 102 8.83 -35.52 -8.73
CA THR A 102 10.18 -36.12 -8.81
C THR A 102 10.17 -37.48 -9.51
N ALA A 103 11.10 -37.71 -10.44
CA ALA A 103 11.63 -39.05 -10.72
C ALA A 103 13.08 -38.98 -11.22
N LEU A 104 13.93 -39.76 -10.56
CA LEU A 104 15.38 -39.93 -10.72
C LEU A 104 15.74 -40.64 -12.04
N GLU A 105 16.91 -40.32 -12.64
CA GLU A 105 17.96 -41.33 -12.87
C GLU A 105 19.32 -40.73 -13.31
N HIS A 106 20.38 -41.48 -12.97
CA HIS A 106 21.79 -41.11 -12.86
C HIS A 106 22.61 -41.08 -14.18
N GLY A 107 23.78 -40.42 -14.18
CA GLY A 107 24.77 -40.63 -15.25
C GLY A 107 26.08 -39.81 -15.27
N TRP A 108 26.94 -39.96 -14.25
CA TRP A 108 28.43 -40.02 -14.30
C TRP A 108 29.34 -38.99 -15.03
N GLU A 109 30.26 -38.46 -14.20
CA GLU A 109 31.53 -37.70 -14.29
C GLU A 109 32.52 -37.79 -15.50
N HIS A 110 33.09 -36.60 -15.84
CA HIS A 110 34.51 -36.16 -16.09
C HIS A 110 35.48 -36.92 -17.05
N PRO A 111 36.69 -36.39 -17.42
CA PRO A 111 37.28 -35.02 -17.34
C PRO A 111 38.13 -34.54 -18.57
N ALA A 112 38.66 -33.31 -18.45
CA ALA A 112 40.02 -32.84 -18.84
C ALA A 112 40.23 -32.03 -20.16
N ASP A 113 40.48 -30.72 -19.97
CA ASP A 113 41.68 -29.90 -20.31
C ASP A 113 42.33 -29.94 -21.73
N PRO A 114 43.21 -28.98 -22.08
CA PRO A 114 43.06 -27.52 -22.11
C PRO A 114 43.61 -26.95 -23.44
N VAL A 115 43.25 -25.72 -23.82
CA VAL A 115 44.09 -24.97 -24.78
C VAL A 115 44.23 -23.52 -24.33
N GLN A 116 45.44 -23.20 -23.86
CA GLN A 116 45.97 -21.85 -23.72
C GLN A 116 46.03 -21.16 -25.08
N GLN A 117 45.71 -19.86 -25.10
CA GLN A 117 46.46 -18.92 -25.92
C GLN A 117 46.52 -17.55 -25.22
N ASP A 118 47.74 -17.24 -24.76
CA ASP A 118 48.16 -15.93 -24.32
C ASP A 118 48.02 -14.89 -25.44
N ILE A 119 47.41 -13.74 -25.15
CA ILE A 119 47.90 -12.45 -25.68
C ILE A 119 47.78 -11.39 -24.57
N ASN A 120 48.95 -11.01 -24.06
CA ASN A 120 49.18 -9.78 -23.31
C ASN A 120 48.88 -8.55 -24.17
N GLY A 121 48.14 -7.60 -23.59
CA GLY A 121 47.98 -6.25 -24.12
C GLY A 121 47.39 -5.37 -23.03
N GLY A 122 48.23 -4.92 -22.10
CA GLY A 122 47.86 -3.90 -21.13
C GLY A 122 47.78 -2.55 -21.84
N ASP A 123 46.71 -1.82 -21.57
CA ASP A 123 46.66 -0.37 -21.70
C ASP A 123 45.97 0.19 -20.46
N ASP A 124 46.77 0.89 -19.67
CA ASP A 124 46.37 1.73 -18.56
C ASP A 124 45.44 2.84 -19.08
N PHE A 125 44.19 2.86 -18.64
CA PHE A 125 43.35 4.07 -18.74
C PHE A 125 43.13 4.66 -17.35
N GLU A 126 43.73 5.83 -17.21
CA GLU A 126 43.81 6.68 -16.05
C GLU A 126 42.43 7.01 -15.45
N ASN A 127 42.36 6.93 -14.12
CA ASN A 127 41.33 7.55 -13.30
C ASN A 127 41.20 9.04 -13.63
N SER A 128 40.10 9.43 -14.29
CA SER A 128 39.68 10.84 -14.30
C SER A 128 38.77 11.11 -13.11
N ASP A 129 39.38 11.32 -11.94
CA ASP A 129 38.78 12.12 -10.88
C ASP A 129 38.74 13.57 -11.37
N ASN A 130 37.60 13.99 -11.92
CA ASN A 130 37.32 15.41 -12.16
C ASN A 130 36.67 16.00 -10.91
N SER A 131 37.38 16.95 -10.32
CA SER A 131 37.06 17.68 -9.10
C SER A 131 36.03 18.79 -9.30
N ASP A 132 35.37 19.14 -8.20
CA ASP A 132 34.93 20.48 -7.84
C ASP A 132 33.92 21.22 -8.74
N THR A 133 32.68 20.76 -8.69
CA THR A 133 31.54 21.66 -8.50
C THR A 133 30.89 21.29 -7.17
N LEU A 134 30.61 22.28 -6.31
CA LEU A 134 29.98 22.13 -4.97
C LEU A 134 28.86 21.06 -4.98
N SER A 135 29.20 19.80 -4.73
CA SER A 135 28.25 18.71 -4.75
C SER A 135 27.54 18.70 -3.40
N GLN A 136 26.50 19.52 -3.29
CA GLN A 136 25.57 19.47 -2.16
C GLN A 136 25.19 18.00 -1.91
N SER A 137 25.23 17.57 -0.65
CA SER A 137 24.84 16.22 -0.26
C SER A 137 23.40 15.93 -0.67
N LEU A 138 23.07 14.66 -0.90
CA LEU A 138 21.71 14.25 -1.30
C LEU A 138 20.62 14.79 -0.34
N PRO A 139 20.78 14.65 1.00
CA PRO A 139 20.02 15.40 2.01
C PRO A 139 19.80 16.89 1.75
N ALA A 140 20.87 17.63 1.50
CA ALA A 140 20.81 19.09 1.32
C ALA A 140 20.04 19.46 0.06
N LYS A 141 20.30 18.76 -1.06
CA LYS A 141 19.55 18.95 -2.31
C LYS A 141 18.06 18.70 -2.12
N ARG A 142 17.70 17.65 -1.37
CA ARG A 142 16.31 17.34 -1.06
C ARG A 142 15.66 18.42 -0.20
N GLN A 143 16.32 18.84 0.88
CA GLN A 143 15.80 19.88 1.76
C GLN A 143 15.52 21.20 1.01
N GLU A 144 16.41 21.60 0.11
CA GLU A 144 16.24 22.79 -0.73
C GLU A 144 15.06 22.65 -1.70
N ALA A 145 14.95 21.51 -2.39
CA ALA A 145 13.87 21.24 -3.34
C ALA A 145 12.49 21.08 -2.66
N GLU A 146 12.45 20.57 -1.43
CA GLU A 146 11.23 20.33 -0.65
C GLU A 146 10.73 21.59 0.10
N ALA A 147 11.60 22.56 0.38
CA ALA A 147 11.25 23.78 1.12
C ALA A 147 10.01 24.53 0.58
N PRO A 148 9.78 24.65 -0.75
CA PRO A 148 8.60 25.30 -1.27
C PRO A 148 7.29 24.55 -0.95
N LEU A 149 7.32 23.23 -0.75
CA LEU A 149 6.12 22.44 -0.53
C LEU A 149 5.42 22.73 0.81
N GLY A 150 6.12 23.31 1.79
CA GLY A 150 5.55 23.73 3.07
C GLY A 150 4.81 25.08 3.04
N HIS A 151 4.77 25.76 1.89
CA HIS A 151 4.12 27.07 1.77
C HIS A 151 2.64 26.92 1.45
N GLN A 152 1.80 27.83 1.98
CA GLN A 152 0.43 27.91 1.51
C GLN A 152 0.41 28.39 0.04
N PRO A 153 -0.33 27.69 -0.83
CA PRO A 153 -0.29 27.91 -2.26
C PRO A 153 -1.00 29.19 -2.61
N ILE A 154 -0.40 29.92 -3.54
CA ILE A 154 -1.02 31.06 -4.19
C ILE A 154 -1.83 30.53 -5.37
N VAL A 155 -3.15 30.70 -5.27
CA VAL A 155 -4.11 30.14 -6.21
C VAL A 155 -4.42 31.15 -7.32
N GLU A 156 -4.01 30.81 -8.54
CA GLU A 156 -4.47 31.43 -9.78
C GLU A 156 -5.68 30.68 -10.32
N LYS A 157 -6.83 31.37 -10.34
CA LYS A 157 -8.08 30.82 -10.87
C LYS A 157 -8.09 30.86 -12.39
N PHE A 158 -8.82 29.91 -13.00
CA PHE A 158 -9.03 29.90 -14.44
C PHE A 158 -9.62 31.23 -14.94
N PRO A 159 -9.09 31.84 -16.02
CA PRO A 159 -9.44 33.20 -16.42
C PRO A 159 -10.87 33.36 -16.98
N ARG A 160 -11.56 32.26 -17.33
CA ARG A 160 -12.95 32.31 -17.83
C ARG A 160 -13.95 32.23 -16.70
N ARG A 161 -14.71 33.30 -16.51
CA ARG A 161 -15.77 33.42 -15.48
C ARG A 161 -16.91 32.40 -15.58
N HIS A 162 -17.08 31.75 -16.74
CA HIS A 162 -18.12 30.73 -16.95
C HIS A 162 -17.66 29.29 -16.65
N ALA A 163 -16.36 29.06 -16.48
CA ALA A 163 -15.85 27.72 -16.16
C ALA A 163 -16.33 27.32 -14.75
N GLY A 164 -17.05 26.19 -14.65
CA GLY A 164 -17.62 25.72 -13.38
C GLY A 164 -18.80 26.53 -12.85
N ALA A 165 -19.24 27.57 -13.56
CA ALA A 165 -20.35 28.42 -13.13
C ALA A 165 -21.69 27.67 -13.25
N PRO A 166 -22.61 27.83 -12.28
CA PRO A 166 -23.97 27.31 -12.40
C PRO A 166 -24.68 27.90 -13.63
N VAL A 167 -25.32 27.03 -14.41
CA VAL A 167 -26.24 27.42 -15.49
C VAL A 167 -27.54 27.93 -14.86
N HIS A 168 -28.04 27.23 -13.83
CA HIS A 168 -29.12 27.65 -12.94
C HIS A 168 -28.94 27.04 -11.54
N HIS A 169 -29.51 27.67 -10.51
CA HIS A 169 -29.59 27.09 -9.17
C HIS A 169 -30.90 26.30 -9.04
N SER A 170 -30.81 24.98 -8.87
CA SER A 170 -31.93 24.23 -8.29
C SER A 170 -32.00 24.60 -6.80
N ARG A 171 -33.21 24.71 -6.25
CA ARG A 171 -33.39 24.96 -4.81
C ARG A 171 -33.31 23.70 -3.96
N THR A 172 -33.05 22.53 -4.56
CA THR A 172 -33.19 21.24 -3.89
C THR A 172 -31.97 20.34 -4.13
N THR A 173 -31.27 19.93 -3.06
CA THR A 173 -30.16 18.95 -3.09
C THR A 173 -30.66 17.51 -3.20
N ALA A 174 -29.75 16.55 -3.43
CA ALA A 174 -30.10 15.13 -3.46
C ALA A 174 -30.65 14.64 -2.10
N PHE A 175 -30.10 15.11 -0.96
CA PHE A 175 -30.62 14.78 0.37
C PHE A 175 -31.97 15.41 0.66
N GLU A 176 -32.25 16.62 0.18
CA GLU A 176 -33.59 17.22 0.31
C GLU A 176 -34.61 16.47 -0.54
N SER A 177 -34.22 16.05 -1.75
CA SER A 177 -35.06 15.18 -2.60
C SER A 177 -35.31 13.84 -1.93
N TYR A 178 -34.29 13.23 -1.33
CA TYR A 178 -34.37 11.99 -0.58
C TYR A 178 -35.30 12.11 0.63
N LYS A 179 -35.22 13.22 1.38
CA LYS A 179 -36.12 13.54 2.51
C LYS A 179 -37.58 13.62 2.08
N ASN A 180 -37.86 14.23 0.93
CA ASN A 180 -39.22 14.37 0.42
C ASN A 180 -39.85 13.02 0.06
N VAL A 181 -39.05 12.06 -0.42
CA VAL A 181 -39.52 10.71 -0.75
C VAL A 181 -39.79 9.88 0.50
N LEU A 182 -39.00 10.04 1.57
CA LEU A 182 -39.10 9.23 2.79
C LEU A 182 -40.32 9.53 3.70
N GLN A 183 -41.23 10.45 3.32
CA GLN A 183 -42.47 10.82 4.05
C GLN A 183 -42.39 10.68 5.58
N GLY A 184 -41.63 11.57 6.24
CA GLY A 184 -41.47 11.53 7.70
C GLY A 184 -40.53 12.61 8.22
N ALA A 185 -41.01 13.85 8.28
CA ALA A 185 -40.17 14.99 8.68
C ALA A 185 -39.62 14.87 10.11
N GLU A 186 -40.31 14.17 11.01
CA GLU A 186 -39.95 14.09 12.44
C GLU A 186 -38.99 12.94 12.79
N ASN A 187 -39.14 11.76 12.18
CA ASN A 187 -38.25 10.64 12.44
C ASN A 187 -36.96 10.75 11.62
N VAL A 188 -35.84 10.99 12.29
CA VAL A 188 -34.50 11.10 11.66
C VAL A 188 -34.03 9.77 11.07
N TRP A 189 -34.48 8.65 11.62
CA TRP A 189 -34.05 7.29 11.28
C TRP A 189 -35.00 6.58 10.30
N ALA A 190 -36.06 7.25 9.85
CA ALA A 190 -37.06 6.66 8.95
C ALA A 190 -36.40 6.06 7.70
N PRO A 191 -36.74 4.83 7.30
CA PRO A 191 -37.93 4.04 7.67
C PRO A 191 -37.82 3.26 8.99
N PHE A 192 -36.65 3.24 9.62
CA PHE A 192 -36.43 2.54 10.89
C PHE A 192 -37.11 3.29 12.04
N VAL A 193 -37.65 2.55 13.01
CA VAL A 193 -38.50 3.13 14.06
C VAL A 193 -37.71 3.85 15.16
N SER A 194 -36.42 3.52 15.30
CA SER A 194 -35.55 4.09 16.32
C SER A 194 -34.08 4.11 15.87
N ARG A 195 -33.23 4.81 16.65
CA ARG A 195 -31.78 4.79 16.46
C ARG A 195 -31.20 3.38 16.56
N THR A 196 -31.65 2.60 17.55
CA THR A 196 -31.17 1.23 17.77
C THR A 196 -31.58 0.32 16.61
N ASP A 197 -32.82 0.42 16.14
CA ASP A 197 -33.33 -0.30 14.97
C ASP A 197 -32.47 -0.03 13.72
N TYR A 198 -32.14 1.25 13.49
CA TYR A 198 -31.26 1.67 12.41
C TYR A 198 -29.80 1.18 12.58
N GLU A 199 -29.20 1.34 13.76
CA GLU A 199 -27.79 0.98 14.00
C GLU A 199 -27.56 -0.54 13.87
N VAL A 200 -28.53 -1.36 14.29
CA VAL A 200 -28.49 -2.82 14.11
C VAL A 200 -28.64 -3.18 12.62
N ALA A 201 -29.57 -2.55 11.90
CA ALA A 201 -29.74 -2.76 10.46
C ALA A 201 -28.47 -2.39 9.67
N LYS A 202 -27.87 -1.24 10.00
CA LYS A 202 -26.60 -0.76 9.43
C LYS A 202 -25.48 -1.76 9.70
N TRP A 203 -25.32 -2.18 10.95
CA TRP A 203 -24.29 -3.15 11.33
C TRP A 203 -24.44 -4.45 10.53
N ALA A 204 -25.65 -5.01 10.47
CA ALA A 204 -25.91 -6.27 9.79
C ALA A 204 -25.56 -6.23 8.28
N LYS A 205 -25.80 -5.10 7.61
CA LYS A 205 -25.54 -4.95 6.17
C LYS A 205 -24.13 -4.51 5.82
N LEU A 206 -23.48 -3.71 6.67
CA LEU A 206 -22.12 -3.21 6.41
C LEU A 206 -21.02 -4.14 6.92
N ARG A 207 -21.31 -5.04 7.87
CA ARG A 207 -20.34 -6.00 8.42
C ARG A 207 -20.46 -7.41 7.83
N SER A 208 -21.19 -7.55 6.72
CA SER A 208 -21.30 -8.80 5.95
C SER A 208 -21.72 -10.02 6.79
N SER A 209 -22.58 -9.83 7.80
CA SER A 209 -23.12 -10.97 8.55
C SER A 209 -23.97 -11.84 7.63
N GLY A 210 -23.71 -13.14 7.59
CA GLY A 210 -24.50 -14.09 6.79
C GLY A 210 -25.99 -13.99 7.11
N SER A 211 -26.85 -14.08 6.09
CA SER A 211 -28.30 -13.92 6.26
C SER A 211 -28.89 -14.92 7.28
N THR A 212 -28.34 -16.13 7.30
CA THR A 212 -28.69 -17.18 8.28
C THR A 212 -28.25 -16.79 9.69
N ALA A 213 -26.96 -16.51 9.89
CA ALA A 213 -26.41 -16.13 11.19
C ALA A 213 -27.12 -14.92 11.81
N PHE A 214 -27.45 -13.91 11.00
CA PHE A 214 -28.21 -12.76 11.49
C PHE A 214 -29.65 -13.13 11.86
N SER A 215 -30.30 -14.02 11.10
CA SER A 215 -31.65 -14.48 11.43
C SER A 215 -31.69 -15.36 12.68
N GLU A 216 -30.67 -16.18 12.90
CA GLU A 216 -30.48 -16.97 14.13
C GLU A 216 -30.25 -16.08 15.34
N LEU A 217 -29.44 -15.02 15.21
CA LEU A 217 -29.27 -14.02 16.26
C LEU A 217 -30.61 -13.38 16.65
N LEU A 218 -31.42 -12.99 15.67
CA LEU A 218 -32.74 -12.39 15.91
C LEU A 218 -33.78 -13.38 16.45
N ALA A 219 -33.55 -14.69 16.30
CA ALA A 219 -34.41 -15.74 16.85
C ALA A 219 -34.15 -16.03 18.34
N ILE A 220 -33.13 -15.43 18.96
CA ILE A 220 -32.89 -15.54 20.40
C ILE A 220 -34.06 -14.89 21.16
N ASP A 221 -34.74 -15.69 21.98
CA ASP A 221 -35.93 -15.29 22.73
C ASP A 221 -35.73 -13.98 23.51
N GLY A 222 -36.60 -13.00 23.24
CA GLY A 222 -36.62 -11.70 23.91
C GLY A 222 -35.59 -10.68 23.41
N LEU A 223 -34.64 -11.06 22.54
CA LEU A 223 -33.61 -10.12 22.04
C LEU A 223 -34.22 -9.03 21.16
N ARG A 224 -35.11 -9.40 20.25
CA ARG A 224 -35.76 -8.46 19.32
C ARG A 224 -36.60 -7.42 20.07
N GLU A 225 -37.38 -7.87 21.04
CA GLU A 225 -38.22 -7.01 21.89
C GLU A 225 -37.35 -6.08 22.74
N ALA A 226 -36.23 -6.60 23.29
CA ALA A 226 -35.30 -5.81 24.08
C ALA A 226 -34.61 -4.71 23.25
N LEU A 227 -34.34 -4.97 21.97
CA LEU A 227 -33.72 -4.00 21.05
C LEU A 227 -34.73 -3.12 20.31
N GLY A 228 -36.03 -3.46 20.34
CA GLY A 228 -37.10 -2.70 19.68
C GLY A 228 -36.99 -2.68 18.15
N LEU A 229 -36.63 -3.82 17.53
CA LEU A 229 -36.38 -3.91 16.09
C LEU A 229 -37.68 -4.02 15.27
N SER A 230 -37.71 -3.38 14.09
CA SER A 230 -38.87 -3.37 13.17
C SER A 230 -38.95 -4.58 12.24
N TYR A 231 -37.97 -5.48 12.27
CA TYR A 231 -37.85 -6.66 11.42
C TYR A 231 -37.53 -7.91 12.24
N GLN A 232 -38.03 -9.06 11.79
CA GLN A 232 -37.89 -10.32 12.53
C GLN A 232 -36.74 -11.20 12.03
N ASN A 233 -36.26 -10.95 10.81
CA ASN A 233 -35.24 -11.77 10.15
C ASN A 233 -34.56 -10.97 9.03
N SER A 234 -33.51 -11.54 8.42
CA SER A 234 -32.78 -10.87 7.34
C SER A 234 -33.65 -10.58 6.10
N ARG A 235 -34.69 -11.40 5.85
CA ARG A 235 -35.61 -11.22 4.71
C ARG A 235 -36.49 -9.99 4.90
N GLU A 236 -37.05 -9.77 6.08
CA GLU A 236 -37.84 -8.58 6.39
C GLU A 236 -36.98 -7.32 6.37
N LEU A 237 -35.77 -7.35 6.94
CA LEU A 237 -34.82 -6.25 6.83
C LEU A 237 -34.51 -5.92 5.36
N ASN A 238 -34.24 -6.93 4.53
CA ASN A 238 -34.04 -6.72 3.09
C ASN A 238 -35.27 -6.11 2.43
N GLN A 239 -36.50 -6.48 2.82
CA GLN A 239 -37.72 -5.87 2.27
C GLN A 239 -37.85 -4.38 2.63
N ILE A 240 -37.48 -3.99 3.86
CA ILE A 240 -37.44 -2.57 4.26
C ILE A 240 -36.45 -1.81 3.37
N ILE A 241 -35.23 -2.32 3.19
CA ILE A 241 -34.20 -1.70 2.34
C ILE A 241 -34.64 -1.65 0.87
N ASP A 242 -35.21 -2.72 0.35
CA ASP A 242 -35.57 -2.84 -1.05
C ASP A 242 -36.75 -1.93 -1.42
N ARG A 243 -37.76 -1.82 -0.53
CA ARG A 243 -39.03 -1.13 -0.81
C ARG A 243 -39.15 0.26 -0.23
N GLN A 244 -38.50 0.55 0.90
CA GLN A 244 -38.71 1.79 1.65
C GLN A 244 -37.53 2.76 1.55
N LEU A 245 -36.30 2.28 1.28
CA LEU A 245 -35.17 3.17 1.01
C LEU A 245 -35.11 3.54 -0.48
N PRO A 246 -35.15 4.84 -0.83
CA PRO A 246 -34.97 5.29 -2.20
C PRO A 246 -33.61 4.84 -2.76
N CYS A 247 -33.62 4.42 -4.02
CA CYS A 247 -32.40 4.02 -4.74
C CYS A 247 -31.83 5.27 -5.40
N GLN A 248 -30.67 5.74 -4.92
CA GLN A 248 -29.98 6.93 -5.46
C GLN A 248 -28.81 6.57 -6.38
N ARG A 249 -28.29 5.34 -6.26
CA ARG A 249 -27.34 4.76 -7.20
C ARG A 249 -28.11 4.04 -8.33
N PRO A 250 -27.60 4.02 -9.57
CA PRO A 250 -28.24 3.28 -10.66
C PRO A 250 -28.25 1.78 -10.38
N ARG A 251 -29.31 1.10 -10.78
CA ARG A 251 -29.41 -0.35 -10.68
C ARG A 251 -28.57 -1.04 -11.73
N PHE A 252 -28.12 -2.25 -11.41
CA PHE A 252 -27.53 -3.12 -12.42
C PHE A 252 -28.59 -3.55 -13.44
N LYS A 253 -28.21 -3.57 -14.71
CA LYS A 253 -28.95 -4.13 -15.83
C LYS A 253 -28.23 -5.38 -16.30
N HIS A 254 -29.00 -6.39 -16.68
CA HIS A 254 -28.51 -7.60 -17.31
C HIS A 254 -28.75 -7.48 -18.82
N GLU A 255 -27.69 -7.64 -19.61
CA GLU A 255 -27.71 -7.66 -21.06
C GLU A 255 -26.90 -8.87 -21.57
N GLU A 256 -27.27 -9.39 -22.73
CA GLU A 256 -26.56 -10.50 -23.40
C GLU A 256 -25.78 -9.93 -24.58
N ILE A 257 -24.46 -10.17 -24.62
CA ILE A 257 -23.59 -9.74 -25.73
C ILE A 257 -23.17 -10.98 -26.52
N ILE A 258 -23.38 -10.95 -27.83
CA ILE A 258 -22.98 -12.03 -28.73
C ILE A 258 -21.62 -11.71 -29.37
N VAL A 259 -20.62 -12.56 -29.14
CA VAL A 259 -19.30 -12.48 -29.80
C VAL A 259 -18.93 -13.87 -30.30
N ALA A 260 -18.56 -13.96 -31.59
CA ALA A 260 -18.25 -15.23 -32.25
C ALA A 260 -19.35 -16.29 -32.11
N ASP A 261 -20.62 -15.88 -32.28
CA ASP A 261 -21.81 -16.72 -32.17
C ASP A 261 -22.05 -17.34 -30.76
N GLU A 262 -21.32 -16.89 -29.74
CA GLU A 262 -21.56 -17.23 -28.33
C GLU A 262 -22.14 -16.03 -27.58
N ALA A 263 -23.11 -16.30 -26.70
CA ALA A 263 -23.78 -15.33 -25.86
C ALA A 263 -23.13 -15.21 -24.48
N PHE A 264 -22.89 -13.98 -24.02
CA PHE A 264 -22.28 -13.69 -22.73
C PHE A 264 -23.18 -12.78 -21.89
N ASP A 265 -23.45 -13.18 -20.65
CA ASP A 265 -24.15 -12.37 -19.67
C ASP A 265 -23.27 -11.22 -19.18
N VAL A 266 -23.77 -10.00 -19.28
CA VAL A 266 -23.10 -8.79 -18.80
C VAL A 266 -24.00 -8.05 -17.83
N TYR A 267 -23.50 -7.83 -16.62
CA TYR A 267 -24.17 -7.04 -15.58
C TYR A 267 -23.50 -5.68 -15.47
N SER A 268 -24.19 -4.63 -15.92
CA SER A 268 -23.63 -3.27 -15.99
C SER A 268 -24.61 -2.21 -15.50
N ARG A 269 -24.09 -1.04 -15.14
CA ARG A 269 -24.88 0.16 -14.82
C ARG A 269 -24.77 1.13 -15.98
N ASP A 270 -25.78 1.98 -16.12
CA ASP A 270 -25.70 3.12 -17.02
C ASP A 270 -24.62 4.09 -16.52
N VAL A 271 -23.54 4.24 -17.29
CA VAL A 271 -22.39 5.06 -16.92
C VAL A 271 -22.77 6.52 -16.68
N MET A 272 -23.74 7.06 -17.41
CA MET A 272 -24.15 8.44 -17.27
C MET A 272 -24.96 8.65 -15.99
N GLU A 273 -25.85 7.70 -15.66
CA GLU A 273 -26.55 7.73 -14.37
C GLU A 273 -25.59 7.54 -13.19
N CYS A 274 -24.52 6.73 -13.37
CA CYS A 274 -23.46 6.56 -12.38
C CYS A 274 -22.71 7.88 -12.11
N VAL A 275 -22.32 8.59 -13.17
CA VAL A 275 -21.67 9.90 -13.07
C VAL A 275 -22.60 10.92 -12.41
N LYS A 276 -23.88 10.98 -12.80
CA LYS A 276 -24.86 11.88 -12.16
C LYS A 276 -25.04 11.58 -10.68
N ALA A 277 -25.14 10.30 -10.30
CA ALA A 277 -25.32 9.90 -8.90
C ALA A 277 -24.13 10.34 -8.03
N LEU A 278 -22.89 10.12 -8.49
CA LEU A 278 -21.69 10.62 -7.82
C LEU A 278 -21.66 12.14 -7.76
N TYR A 279 -21.85 12.81 -8.90
CA TYR A 279 -21.74 14.26 -8.99
C TYR A 279 -22.75 14.98 -8.09
N SER A 280 -23.95 14.41 -7.94
CA SER A 280 -25.04 14.93 -7.13
C SER A 280 -24.96 14.61 -5.63
N ASP A 281 -23.98 13.79 -5.20
CA ASP A 281 -23.84 13.37 -3.81
C ASP A 281 -23.36 14.54 -2.93
N PRO A 282 -24.15 14.99 -1.94
CA PRO A 282 -23.74 16.10 -1.08
C PRO A 282 -22.51 15.77 -0.22
N GLU A 283 -22.21 14.49 0.03
CA GLU A 283 -20.98 14.09 0.71
C GLU A 283 -19.73 14.52 -0.06
N PHE A 284 -19.79 14.50 -1.40
CA PHE A 284 -18.67 14.89 -2.25
C PHE A 284 -18.63 16.38 -2.52
N SER A 285 -19.69 17.14 -2.24
CA SER A 285 -19.73 18.58 -2.52
C SER A 285 -18.54 19.36 -1.94
N PRO A 286 -18.02 19.09 -0.73
CA PRO A 286 -16.82 19.74 -0.20
C PRO A 286 -15.51 19.36 -0.92
N HIS A 287 -15.53 18.29 -1.71
CA HIS A 287 -14.39 17.72 -2.43
C HIS A 287 -14.40 18.05 -3.93
N LEU A 288 -15.55 18.48 -4.47
CA LEU A 288 -15.70 18.80 -5.88
C LEU A 288 -15.12 20.18 -6.18
N ASN A 289 -14.06 20.22 -6.98
CA ASN A 289 -13.64 21.43 -7.65
C ASN A 289 -14.41 21.59 -8.97
N TYR A 290 -14.85 22.81 -9.28
CA TYR A 290 -15.67 23.07 -10.48
C TYR A 290 -14.89 23.77 -11.60
N ALA A 291 -13.73 24.33 -11.29
CA ALA A 291 -12.83 24.96 -12.23
C ALA A 291 -11.40 24.54 -11.93
N PRO A 292 -10.54 24.43 -12.95
CA PRO A 292 -9.14 24.14 -12.74
C PRO A 292 -8.42 25.32 -12.11
N GLU A 293 -7.35 25.00 -11.40
CA GLU A 293 -6.58 25.98 -10.66
C GLU A 293 -5.10 25.86 -10.93
N ARG A 294 -4.42 26.97 -10.68
CA ARG A 294 -3.00 27.07 -10.80
C ARG A 294 -2.38 27.43 -9.46
N HIS A 295 -1.73 26.47 -8.82
CA HIS A 295 -1.14 26.65 -7.50
C HIS A 295 0.35 26.92 -7.63
N TYR A 296 0.84 27.87 -6.83
CA TYR A 296 2.24 28.30 -6.82
C TYR A 296 2.74 28.42 -5.39
N ALA A 297 4.01 28.08 -5.14
CA ALA A 297 4.63 28.23 -3.83
C ALA A 297 5.11 29.67 -3.54
N ASP A 298 5.17 30.53 -4.56
CA ASP A 298 5.73 31.88 -4.50
C ASP A 298 4.81 32.96 -5.12
N ALA A 299 4.94 34.20 -4.63
CA ALA A 299 4.11 35.33 -5.05
C ALA A 299 4.26 35.71 -6.53
N ASP A 300 5.45 35.46 -7.08
CA ASP A 300 5.79 35.77 -8.47
C ASP A 300 5.31 34.68 -9.45
N LYS A 301 4.69 33.59 -8.94
CA LYS A 301 4.14 32.46 -9.70
C LYS A 301 5.19 31.74 -10.55
N THR A 302 6.40 31.58 -10.03
CA THR A 302 7.51 30.91 -10.73
C THR A 302 7.65 29.44 -10.36
N ILE A 303 7.24 29.05 -9.15
CA ILE A 303 7.35 27.69 -8.61
C ILE A 303 5.98 27.04 -8.65
N ARG A 304 5.77 26.22 -9.67
CA ARG A 304 4.51 25.50 -9.88
C ARG A 304 4.33 24.35 -8.87
N MET A 305 3.13 24.20 -8.31
CA MET A 305 2.75 23.06 -7.48
C MET A 305 1.71 22.16 -8.17
N TYR A 306 1.86 20.85 -7.97
CA TYR A 306 0.97 19.77 -8.44
C TYR A 306 0.65 18.84 -7.26
N HIS A 307 -0.62 18.58 -6.97
CA HIS A 307 -1.03 17.68 -5.86
C HIS A 307 -2.31 16.91 -6.15
N ASP A 308 -3.19 17.45 -6.99
CA ASP A 308 -4.45 16.81 -7.36
C ASP A 308 -4.70 17.10 -8.83
N ILE A 309 -5.59 16.33 -9.46
CA ILE A 309 -5.96 16.48 -10.87
C ILE A 309 -6.23 17.97 -11.20
N HIS A 310 -6.85 18.78 -10.30
CA HIS A 310 -7.27 20.18 -10.61
C HIS A 310 -6.11 21.16 -10.73
N THR A 311 -4.98 20.77 -10.15
CA THR A 311 -3.71 21.49 -10.23
C THR A 311 -2.83 20.96 -11.35
N GLY A 312 -3.16 19.80 -11.91
CA GLY A 312 -2.52 19.23 -13.10
C GLY A 312 -2.76 20.06 -14.35
N LYS A 313 -1.88 19.90 -15.34
CA LYS A 313 -2.02 20.55 -16.65
C LYS A 313 -3.24 20.05 -17.41
N TRP A 314 -3.65 18.80 -17.19
CA TRP A 314 -4.76 18.16 -17.89
C TRP A 314 -6.13 18.69 -17.45
N TRP A 315 -6.36 19.01 -16.17
CA TRP A 315 -7.68 19.55 -15.74
C TRP A 315 -7.85 21.02 -16.11
N TRP A 316 -6.78 21.75 -16.46
CA TRP A 316 -6.94 22.97 -17.26
C TRP A 316 -7.80 22.73 -18.54
N SER A 317 -8.03 21.45 -18.89
CA SER A 317 -8.99 20.94 -19.87
C SER A 317 -10.20 20.08 -19.39
N THR A 318 -10.21 19.17 -18.36
CA THR A 318 -11.44 18.35 -17.98
C THR A 318 -11.44 17.65 -16.56
N GLN A 319 -12.55 17.03 -16.05
CA GLN A 319 -12.84 16.54 -14.65
C GLN A 319 -12.97 14.99 -14.44
N ALA A 320 -12.81 14.42 -13.20
CA ALA A 320 -12.97 12.96 -12.87
C ALA A 320 -13.45 12.57 -11.42
N THR A 321 -14.11 11.40 -11.27
CA THR A 321 -14.54 10.69 -10.00
C THR A 321 -14.75 9.17 -10.22
N TRP A 322 -14.86 8.32 -9.16
CA TRP A 322 -14.88 6.83 -9.25
C TRP A 322 -16.22 6.13 -8.86
N ILE A 323 -16.66 5.11 -9.62
CA ILE A 323 -17.81 4.22 -9.32
C ILE A 323 -17.68 2.86 -10.05
N LEU A 324 -18.09 1.77 -9.40
CA LEU A 324 -18.16 0.45 -10.05
C LEU A 324 -19.21 0.45 -11.16
N LEU A 325 -18.76 0.18 -12.39
CA LEU A 325 -19.58 0.34 -13.58
C LEU A 325 -20.16 -0.98 -14.11
N ALA A 326 -19.38 -2.05 -14.14
CA ALA A 326 -19.82 -3.34 -14.67
C ALA A 326 -18.96 -4.51 -14.14
N TYR A 327 -19.52 -5.72 -14.21
CA TYR A 327 -18.75 -6.97 -14.22
C TYR A 327 -18.58 -7.43 -15.67
N LEU A 328 -17.34 -7.71 -16.07
CA LEU A 328 -17.04 -8.21 -17.41
C LEU A 328 -17.09 -9.75 -17.44
N PRO A 329 -17.50 -10.35 -18.57
CA PRO A 329 -17.61 -11.81 -18.67
C PRO A 329 -16.23 -12.48 -18.70
N THR A 330 -16.06 -13.55 -17.90
CA THR A 330 -14.85 -14.37 -17.84
C THR A 330 -15.06 -15.68 -18.58
N SER A 331 -14.87 -15.71 -19.90
CA SER A 331 -14.95 -16.94 -20.69
C SER A 331 -13.58 -17.43 -21.10
N LYS A 332 -13.33 -18.73 -20.88
CA LYS A 332 -12.15 -19.42 -21.41
C LYS A 332 -12.23 -19.64 -22.92
N LEU A 333 -13.41 -19.45 -23.54
CA LEU A 333 -13.66 -19.66 -24.96
C LEU A 333 -13.12 -21.02 -25.45
N ASP A 334 -13.30 -22.08 -24.64
CA ASP A 334 -12.71 -23.40 -24.88
C ASP A 334 -13.20 -24.07 -26.16
N HIS A 335 -14.34 -23.61 -26.69
CA HIS A 335 -14.86 -24.03 -27.98
C HIS A 335 -13.95 -23.58 -29.17
N ILE A 336 -13.11 -22.55 -28.98
CA ILE A 336 -12.12 -22.10 -29.97
C ILE A 336 -10.80 -22.84 -29.73
N THR A 337 -10.57 -23.89 -30.51
CA THR A 337 -9.38 -24.74 -30.36
C THR A 337 -8.07 -24.07 -30.76
N ASN A 338 -8.12 -23.10 -31.68
CA ASN A 338 -6.94 -22.35 -32.09
C ASN A 338 -6.60 -21.26 -31.06
N LYS A 339 -5.46 -21.41 -30.35
CA LYS A 339 -5.02 -20.47 -29.30
C LYS A 339 -4.96 -19.02 -29.78
N ALA A 340 -4.41 -18.76 -30.97
CA ALA A 340 -4.28 -17.39 -31.50
C ALA A 340 -5.64 -16.76 -31.85
N ALA A 341 -6.56 -17.54 -32.43
CA ALA A 341 -7.93 -17.10 -32.69
C ALA A 341 -8.67 -16.82 -31.37
N ARG A 342 -8.53 -17.71 -30.38
CA ARG A 342 -9.13 -17.57 -29.06
C ARG A 342 -8.68 -16.29 -28.35
N ARG A 343 -7.38 -15.99 -28.36
CA ARG A 343 -6.82 -14.74 -27.80
C ARG A 343 -7.37 -13.49 -28.49
N ARG A 344 -7.47 -13.50 -29.83
CA ARG A 344 -8.09 -12.39 -30.58
C ARG A 344 -9.57 -12.22 -30.22
N THR A 345 -10.32 -13.31 -30.11
CA THR A 345 -11.74 -13.27 -29.73
C THR A 345 -11.92 -12.75 -28.30
N ALA A 346 -11.10 -13.19 -27.35
CA ALA A 346 -11.13 -12.68 -25.97
C ALA A 346 -10.83 -11.16 -25.92
N THR A 347 -9.83 -10.70 -26.68
CA THR A 347 -9.51 -9.27 -26.82
C THR A 347 -10.70 -8.49 -27.40
N ASN A 348 -11.31 -8.99 -28.48
CA ASN A 348 -12.46 -8.34 -29.10
C ASN A 348 -13.70 -8.36 -28.19
N LEU A 349 -13.90 -9.41 -27.38
CA LEU A 349 -14.96 -9.49 -26.39
C LEU A 349 -14.81 -8.39 -25.32
N PHE A 350 -13.60 -8.20 -24.79
CA PHE A 350 -13.30 -7.11 -23.86
C PHE A 350 -13.63 -5.73 -24.46
N HIS A 351 -13.12 -5.46 -25.66
CA HIS A 351 -13.37 -4.19 -26.35
C HIS A 351 -14.85 -3.99 -26.70
N ALA A 352 -15.56 -5.04 -27.11
CA ALA A 352 -16.99 -4.98 -27.38
C ALA A 352 -17.81 -4.65 -26.12
N CYS A 353 -17.49 -5.30 -24.99
CA CYS A 353 -18.14 -5.02 -23.70
C CYS A 353 -17.92 -3.57 -23.29
N LEU A 354 -16.67 -3.09 -23.24
CA LEU A 354 -16.36 -1.71 -22.85
C LEU A 354 -16.97 -0.69 -23.82
N ARG A 355 -16.98 -0.98 -25.12
CA ARG A 355 -17.59 -0.09 -26.12
C ARG A 355 -19.08 0.09 -25.85
N ARG A 356 -19.77 -1.01 -25.51
CA ARG A 356 -21.19 -0.99 -25.16
C ARG A 356 -21.44 -0.23 -23.85
N ILE A 357 -20.62 -0.48 -22.84
CA ILE A 357 -20.74 0.15 -21.51
C ILE A 357 -20.49 1.66 -21.57
N LEU A 358 -19.52 2.10 -22.37
CA LEU A 358 -19.09 3.51 -22.46
C LEU A 358 -19.78 4.28 -23.59
N GLU A 359 -20.58 3.61 -24.44
CA GLU A 359 -21.37 4.23 -25.50
C GLU A 359 -22.16 5.49 -25.04
N PRO A 360 -22.81 5.50 -23.87
CA PRO A 360 -23.58 6.67 -23.41
C PRO A 360 -22.73 7.93 -23.15
N LEU A 361 -21.40 7.83 -23.12
CA LEU A 361 -20.51 8.98 -22.93
C LEU A 361 -20.27 9.78 -24.22
N LYS A 362 -20.50 9.21 -25.40
CA LYS A 362 -20.11 9.83 -26.68
C LYS A 362 -20.75 11.20 -26.90
N VAL A 363 -22.08 11.27 -26.85
CA VAL A 363 -22.81 12.53 -27.10
C VAL A 363 -22.64 13.51 -25.94
N PRO A 364 -22.82 13.12 -24.66
CA PRO A 364 -22.62 14.03 -23.54
C PRO A 364 -21.18 14.53 -23.38
N GLY A 365 -20.18 13.75 -23.77
CA GLY A 365 -18.78 14.17 -23.74
C GLY A 365 -18.49 15.30 -24.72
N GLU A 366 -19.03 15.23 -25.94
CA GLU A 366 -18.88 16.26 -26.98
C GLU A 366 -19.77 17.48 -26.70
N ASP A 367 -21.08 17.25 -26.56
CA ASP A 367 -22.09 18.31 -26.49
C ASP A 367 -22.29 18.86 -25.07
N GLY A 368 -21.86 18.12 -24.04
CA GLY A 368 -22.14 18.44 -22.65
C GLY A 368 -23.59 18.17 -22.23
N VAL A 369 -23.80 17.96 -20.93
CA VAL A 369 -25.11 17.68 -20.34
C VAL A 369 -25.30 18.48 -19.06
N ALA A 370 -26.53 18.95 -18.82
CA ALA A 370 -26.87 19.61 -17.56
C ALA A 370 -26.94 18.58 -16.42
N MET A 371 -26.15 18.79 -15.36
CA MET A 371 -26.09 17.92 -14.19
C MET A 371 -26.15 18.75 -12.90
N ALA A 372 -26.94 18.28 -11.93
CA ALA A 372 -26.97 18.87 -10.59
C ALA A 372 -25.82 18.29 -9.76
N SER A 373 -25.01 19.14 -9.14
CA SER A 373 -23.97 18.72 -8.20
C SER A 373 -24.49 18.63 -6.77
N GLY A 374 -23.68 18.09 -5.87
CA GLY A 374 -24.00 17.94 -4.45
C GLY A 374 -24.40 19.24 -3.73
N ASP A 375 -23.95 20.40 -4.21
CA ASP A 375 -24.34 21.73 -3.73
C ASP A 375 -25.73 22.20 -4.24
N GLY A 376 -26.42 21.40 -5.06
CA GLY A 376 -27.71 21.73 -5.67
C GLY A 376 -27.64 22.67 -6.88
N ALA A 377 -26.45 23.14 -7.28
CA ALA A 377 -26.31 23.93 -8.51
C ALA A 377 -26.28 23.03 -9.75
N VAL A 378 -26.89 23.50 -10.85
CA VAL A 378 -26.90 22.78 -12.13
C VAL A 378 -25.79 23.35 -13.02
N ARG A 379 -24.89 22.48 -13.48
CA ARG A 379 -23.74 22.83 -14.32
C ARG A 379 -23.76 22.02 -15.62
N ARG A 380 -23.19 22.56 -16.70
CA ARG A 380 -22.96 21.81 -17.94
C ARG A 380 -21.66 21.01 -17.77
N GLY A 381 -21.77 19.70 -17.66
CA GLY A 381 -20.61 18.81 -17.55
C GLY A 381 -20.40 17.98 -18.81
N HIS A 382 -19.14 17.63 -19.07
CA HIS A 382 -18.69 16.83 -20.22
C HIS A 382 -17.99 15.58 -19.69
N PRO A 383 -18.70 14.46 -19.49
CA PRO A 383 -18.09 13.24 -18.98
C PRO A 383 -17.24 12.57 -20.06
N ILE A 384 -15.97 12.28 -19.74
CA ILE A 384 -15.00 11.68 -20.66
C ILE A 384 -14.17 10.61 -19.95
N VAL A 385 -13.47 9.77 -20.73
CA VAL A 385 -12.45 8.86 -20.19
C VAL A 385 -11.13 9.62 -20.06
N ALA A 386 -10.71 9.86 -18.82
CA ALA A 386 -9.52 10.64 -18.50
C ALA A 386 -8.27 9.77 -18.34
N CYS A 387 -8.33 8.85 -17.39
CA CYS A 387 -7.25 7.98 -16.96
C CYS A 387 -7.71 6.53 -17.00
N TYR A 388 -6.80 5.61 -17.31
CA TYR A 388 -6.99 4.18 -17.25
C TYR A 388 -5.85 3.59 -16.42
N SER A 389 -6.17 3.20 -15.19
CA SER A 389 -5.23 2.61 -14.24
C SER A 389 -5.45 1.11 -14.20
N ALA A 390 -4.38 0.37 -14.47
CA ALA A 390 -4.42 -1.06 -14.75
C ALA A 390 -3.02 -1.64 -14.62
N ASP A 391 -2.92 -2.95 -14.44
CA ASP A 391 -1.65 -3.66 -14.49
C ASP A 391 -1.10 -3.72 -15.93
N TYR A 392 0.14 -4.21 -16.10
CA TYR A 392 0.79 -4.18 -17.41
C TYR A 392 0.04 -5.01 -18.49
N PRO A 393 -0.36 -6.27 -18.24
CA PRO A 393 -1.18 -7.02 -19.19
C PRO A 393 -2.48 -6.31 -19.58
N GLU A 394 -3.20 -5.73 -18.64
CA GLU A 394 -4.44 -5.01 -18.90
C GLU A 394 -4.20 -3.69 -19.67
N GLN A 395 -3.10 -2.98 -19.39
CA GLN A 395 -2.69 -1.82 -20.20
C GLN A 395 -2.46 -2.22 -21.66
N LEU A 396 -1.83 -3.37 -21.93
CA LEU A 396 -1.63 -3.88 -23.29
C LEU A 396 -2.94 -4.31 -23.95
N LEU A 397 -3.83 -4.96 -23.22
CA LEU A 397 -5.17 -5.34 -23.69
C LEU A 397 -5.98 -4.10 -24.10
N THR A 398 -5.93 -3.06 -23.27
CA THR A 398 -6.65 -1.79 -23.46
C THR A 398 -6.13 -1.01 -24.66
N THR A 399 -4.81 -0.92 -24.81
CA THR A 399 -4.16 -0.14 -25.88
C THR A 399 -4.02 -0.92 -27.18
N GLY A 400 -4.14 -2.24 -27.13
CA GLY A 400 -3.86 -3.13 -28.26
C GLY A 400 -2.37 -3.28 -28.55
N VAL A 401 -1.47 -2.89 -27.66
CA VAL A 401 -0.01 -2.98 -27.85
C VAL A 401 0.49 -4.42 -27.64
N LYS A 402 1.65 -4.74 -28.23
CA LYS A 402 2.30 -6.05 -28.10
C LYS A 402 2.97 -6.23 -26.73
N SER A 403 3.10 -7.49 -26.30
CA SER A 403 3.87 -7.80 -25.08
C SER A 403 5.32 -7.38 -25.26
N GLY A 404 5.99 -7.07 -24.16
CA GLY A 404 7.33 -6.49 -24.14
C GLY A 404 7.45 -5.03 -24.59
N GLU A 405 6.40 -4.35 -25.08
CA GLU A 405 6.48 -2.94 -25.50
C GLU A 405 5.86 -1.96 -24.49
N CYS A 406 6.19 -0.68 -24.60
CA CYS A 406 5.52 0.34 -23.79
C CYS A 406 4.08 0.57 -24.30
N PRO A 407 3.05 0.52 -23.42
CA PRO A 407 1.66 0.80 -23.80
C PRO A 407 1.41 2.29 -24.07
N LYS A 408 2.43 3.15 -23.90
CA LYS A 408 2.29 4.60 -23.94
C LYS A 408 3.07 5.25 -25.09
N CYS A 409 4.32 4.84 -25.25
CA CYS A 409 5.27 5.43 -26.18
C CYS A 409 5.74 4.44 -27.24
N ASP A 410 6.41 4.98 -28.25
CA ASP A 410 6.93 4.27 -29.43
C ASP A 410 8.36 3.72 -29.23
N VAL A 411 8.89 3.72 -28.00
CA VAL A 411 10.24 3.23 -27.72
C VAL A 411 10.33 1.73 -28.05
N PRO A 412 11.27 1.32 -28.93
CA PRO A 412 11.46 -0.08 -29.27
C PRO A 412 11.83 -0.93 -28.05
N HIS A 413 11.42 -2.20 -28.02
CA HIS A 413 11.69 -3.12 -26.92
C HIS A 413 13.18 -3.13 -26.50
N LYS A 414 14.08 -3.22 -27.49
CA LYS A 414 15.55 -3.29 -27.26
C LYS A 414 16.14 -2.03 -26.61
N GLU A 415 15.39 -0.93 -26.61
CA GLU A 415 15.79 0.39 -26.09
C GLU A 415 15.07 0.76 -24.79
N LEU A 416 14.19 -0.10 -24.26
CA LEU A 416 13.42 0.19 -23.04
C LEU A 416 14.32 0.44 -21.83
N GLY A 417 15.47 -0.23 -21.76
CA GLY A 417 16.46 -0.04 -20.72
C GLY A 417 17.32 1.21 -20.87
N SER A 418 17.24 1.93 -21.98
CA SER A 418 18.07 3.10 -22.27
C SER A 418 17.48 4.37 -21.63
N PRO A 419 18.25 5.10 -20.80
CA PRO A 419 17.81 6.39 -20.26
C PRO A 419 17.81 7.49 -21.33
N HIS A 420 18.54 7.31 -22.43
CA HIS A 420 18.78 8.35 -23.44
C HIS A 420 17.87 8.24 -24.66
N PHE A 421 17.22 7.11 -24.89
CA PHE A 421 16.33 6.96 -26.05
C PHE A 421 15.15 7.96 -25.95
N PRO A 422 14.81 8.71 -27.02
CA PRO A 422 13.71 9.67 -26.99
C PRO A 422 12.37 9.00 -26.71
N VAL A 423 11.52 9.64 -25.89
CA VAL A 423 10.19 9.11 -25.55
C VAL A 423 9.14 9.97 -26.22
N ASN A 424 8.47 9.43 -27.24
CA ASN A 424 7.33 10.08 -27.89
C ASN A 424 6.06 9.27 -27.62
N LEU A 425 4.94 9.97 -27.44
CA LEU A 425 3.65 9.29 -27.38
C LEU A 425 3.36 8.62 -28.73
N ARG A 426 2.76 7.44 -28.72
CA ARG A 426 2.32 6.76 -29.96
C ARG A 426 1.40 7.68 -30.77
N ASP A 427 1.55 7.65 -32.10
CA ASP A 427 0.76 8.47 -33.01
C ASP A 427 -0.67 7.93 -33.13
N LEU A 428 -1.59 8.54 -32.38
CA LEU A 428 -3.00 8.18 -32.39
C LEU A 428 -3.64 8.35 -33.78
N ASN A 429 -3.25 9.36 -34.57
CA ASN A 429 -3.86 9.60 -35.87
C ASN A 429 -3.47 8.51 -36.87
N ALA A 430 -2.20 8.10 -36.88
CA ALA A 430 -1.72 6.98 -37.68
C ALA A 430 -2.45 5.67 -37.29
N ILE A 431 -2.63 5.45 -35.99
CA ILE A 431 -3.35 4.28 -35.46
C ILE A 431 -4.83 4.29 -35.85
N LEU A 432 -5.52 5.43 -35.75
CA LEU A 432 -6.91 5.57 -36.17
C LEU A 432 -7.06 5.32 -37.68
N ALA A 433 -6.11 5.81 -38.49
CA ALA A 433 -6.08 5.54 -39.92
C ALA A 433 -5.92 4.04 -40.22
N ALA A 434 -5.01 3.35 -39.53
CA ALA A 434 -4.85 1.89 -39.66
C ALA A 434 -6.13 1.14 -39.26
N LEU A 435 -6.75 1.49 -38.13
CA LEU A 435 -7.99 0.86 -37.66
C LEU A 435 -9.20 1.12 -38.57
N SER A 436 -9.20 2.20 -39.35
CA SER A 436 -10.27 2.49 -40.31
C SER A 436 -10.32 1.52 -41.50
N LEU A 437 -9.24 0.77 -41.75
CA LEU A 437 -9.15 -0.25 -42.81
C LEU A 437 -9.81 -1.59 -42.42
N VAL A 438 -10.54 -1.65 -41.30
CA VAL A 438 -11.15 -2.89 -40.78
C VAL A 438 -12.15 -3.54 -41.76
N ASP A 439 -12.81 -2.73 -42.58
CA ASP A 439 -13.78 -3.20 -43.59
C ASP A 439 -13.11 -3.49 -44.96
N GLU A 440 -11.79 -3.30 -45.09
CA GLU A 440 -10.98 -3.59 -46.27
C GLU A 440 -10.35 -5.01 -46.21
N ASP A 441 -9.38 -5.29 -47.09
CA ASP A 441 -8.63 -6.55 -47.08
C ASP A 441 -7.91 -6.80 -45.72
N TYR A 442 -8.07 -7.99 -45.16
CA TYR A 442 -7.53 -8.35 -43.84
C TYR A 442 -6.00 -8.27 -43.77
N ASP A 443 -5.29 -8.63 -44.84
CA ASP A 443 -3.83 -8.59 -44.87
C ASP A 443 -3.31 -7.16 -45.01
N LEU A 444 -4.06 -6.28 -45.68
CA LEU A 444 -3.80 -4.84 -45.65
C LEU A 444 -4.00 -4.26 -44.25
N TRP A 445 -5.14 -4.55 -43.61
CA TRP A 445 -5.46 -4.06 -42.26
C TRP A 445 -4.44 -4.54 -41.23
N ARG A 446 -4.10 -5.84 -41.26
CA ARG A 446 -3.10 -6.44 -40.37
C ARG A 446 -1.74 -5.75 -40.49
N ARG A 447 -1.27 -5.52 -41.72
CA ARG A 447 0.01 -4.85 -41.98
C ARG A 447 0.01 -3.40 -41.50
N ALA A 448 -1.05 -2.65 -41.78
CA ALA A 448 -1.18 -1.27 -41.32
C ALA A 448 -1.15 -1.16 -39.78
N CYS A 449 -1.84 -2.06 -39.08
CA CYS A 449 -1.78 -2.17 -37.62
C CYS A 449 -0.37 -2.50 -37.13
N GLN A 450 0.31 -3.45 -37.77
CA GLN A 450 1.67 -3.85 -37.42
C GLN A 450 2.68 -2.70 -37.61
N GLU A 451 2.59 -1.94 -38.69
CA GLU A 451 3.45 -0.78 -38.97
C GLU A 451 3.29 0.33 -37.92
N CYS A 452 2.09 0.50 -37.37
CA CYS A 452 1.81 1.45 -36.29
C CYS A 452 2.04 0.86 -34.89
N GLY A 453 2.52 -0.39 -34.79
CA GLY A 453 2.86 -1.03 -33.52
C GLY A 453 1.67 -1.46 -32.66
N ILE A 454 0.51 -1.75 -33.26
CA ILE A 454 -0.69 -2.23 -32.56
C ILE A 454 -1.20 -3.56 -33.14
N LYS A 455 -1.94 -4.30 -32.31
CA LYS A 455 -2.69 -5.51 -32.70
C LYS A 455 -3.92 -5.12 -33.52
N PRO A 456 -4.35 -5.94 -34.49
CA PRO A 456 -5.59 -5.73 -35.23
C PRO A 456 -6.82 -6.02 -34.34
N VAL A 457 -7.21 -5.01 -33.56
CA VAL A 457 -8.38 -5.06 -32.66
C VAL A 457 -9.62 -4.54 -33.41
N PHE A 458 -10.69 -5.32 -33.42
CA PHE A 458 -11.92 -4.95 -34.11
C PHE A 458 -12.67 -3.87 -33.32
N LYS A 459 -12.65 -2.63 -33.83
CA LYS A 459 -13.37 -1.45 -33.28
C LYS A 459 -13.18 -1.28 -31.76
N PRO A 460 -11.95 -0.91 -31.31
CA PRO A 460 -11.66 -0.75 -29.88
C PRO A 460 -12.58 0.26 -29.20
N PHE A 461 -12.83 0.11 -27.89
CA PHE A 461 -13.87 0.89 -27.20
C PHE A 461 -13.65 2.41 -27.24
N TRP A 462 -12.38 2.83 -27.28
CA TRP A 462 -11.95 4.22 -27.28
C TRP A 462 -11.99 4.86 -28.68
N LEU A 463 -12.30 4.11 -29.74
CA LEU A 463 -12.30 4.58 -31.13
C LEU A 463 -13.19 5.83 -31.35
N ASP A 464 -14.36 5.82 -30.73
CA ASP A 464 -15.40 6.82 -30.94
C ASP A 464 -15.60 7.76 -29.73
N LEU A 465 -14.75 7.65 -28.70
CA LEU A 465 -14.91 8.45 -27.48
C LEU A 465 -14.34 9.86 -27.69
N PRO A 466 -15.09 10.93 -27.36
CA PRO A 466 -14.63 12.30 -27.56
C PRO A 466 -13.44 12.60 -26.65
N HIS A 467 -12.51 13.41 -27.16
CA HIS A 467 -11.34 13.93 -26.43
C HIS A 467 -10.49 12.87 -25.71
N THR A 468 -10.53 11.61 -26.16
CA THR A 468 -9.86 10.49 -25.51
C THR A 468 -8.65 10.06 -26.34
N ASN A 469 -7.45 10.13 -25.76
CA ASN A 469 -6.25 9.52 -26.30
C ASN A 469 -5.83 8.39 -25.36
N ILE A 470 -6.10 7.15 -25.74
CA ILE A 470 -5.90 6.00 -24.84
C ILE A 470 -4.45 5.87 -24.36
N PHE A 471 -3.47 6.15 -25.22
CA PHE A 471 -2.05 6.14 -24.88
C PHE A 471 -1.69 7.24 -23.88
N GLN A 472 -2.39 8.37 -23.92
CA GLN A 472 -2.22 9.41 -22.90
C GLN A 472 -2.92 9.07 -21.58
N SER A 473 -4.02 8.33 -21.65
CA SER A 473 -4.83 7.91 -20.50
C SER A 473 -4.19 6.81 -19.66
N ILE A 474 -3.27 5.99 -20.20
CA ILE A 474 -2.55 4.99 -19.40
C ILE A 474 -1.71 5.68 -18.32
N THR A 475 -2.07 5.43 -17.05
CA THR A 475 -1.42 6.00 -15.87
C THR A 475 -0.37 5.10 -15.25
N PRO A 476 0.71 5.65 -14.66
CA PRO A 476 1.63 4.88 -13.86
C PRO A 476 0.96 4.28 -12.62
N ASP A 477 1.51 3.19 -12.13
CA ASP A 477 0.95 2.40 -11.03
C ASP A 477 2.04 2.05 -10.00
N VAL A 478 1.90 2.56 -8.77
CA VAL A 478 2.87 2.33 -7.70
C VAL A 478 2.86 0.87 -7.26
N LEU A 479 1.69 0.24 -7.20
CA LEU A 479 1.56 -1.16 -6.78
C LEU A 479 2.17 -2.10 -7.81
N HIS A 480 1.69 -2.08 -9.05
CA HIS A 480 2.06 -3.08 -10.06
C HIS A 480 3.39 -2.79 -10.77
N GLN A 481 3.82 -1.53 -10.87
CA GLN A 481 5.09 -1.19 -11.55
C GLN A 481 6.25 -1.04 -10.55
N LEU A 482 6.01 -0.44 -9.38
CA LEU A 482 7.08 -0.25 -8.40
C LEU A 482 7.15 -1.42 -7.43
N TYR A 483 6.12 -1.69 -6.62
CA TYR A 483 6.17 -2.73 -5.57
C TYR A 483 6.23 -4.16 -6.14
N GLN A 484 5.23 -4.56 -6.93
CA GLN A 484 5.15 -5.89 -7.56
C GLN A 484 5.89 -5.96 -8.92
N GLY A 485 6.48 -4.84 -9.36
CA GLY A 485 7.35 -4.79 -10.51
C GLY A 485 8.81 -4.76 -10.10
N ILE A 486 9.40 -3.56 -10.10
CA ILE A 486 10.85 -3.41 -9.94
C ILE A 486 11.36 -3.76 -8.56
N ILE A 487 10.61 -3.54 -7.47
CA ILE A 487 11.03 -3.93 -6.12
C ILE A 487 11.08 -5.45 -5.94
N LYS A 488 10.14 -6.19 -6.54
CA LYS A 488 10.16 -7.66 -6.59
C LYS A 488 11.49 -8.14 -7.20
N HIS A 489 11.77 -7.69 -8.42
CA HIS A 489 13.02 -8.05 -9.11
C HIS A 489 14.26 -7.55 -8.38
N LEU A 490 14.25 -6.33 -7.85
CA LEU A 490 15.38 -5.79 -7.09
C LEU A 490 15.68 -6.65 -5.86
N THR A 491 14.66 -7.17 -5.19
CA THR A 491 14.83 -8.08 -4.05
C THR A 491 15.46 -9.40 -4.49
N GLU A 492 15.06 -9.95 -5.63
CA GLU A 492 15.67 -11.14 -6.24
C GLU A 492 17.13 -10.90 -6.62
N TRP A 493 17.43 -9.80 -7.34
CA TRP A 493 18.79 -9.45 -7.73
C TRP A 493 19.71 -9.23 -6.53
N ILE A 494 19.19 -8.67 -5.43
CA ILE A 494 19.98 -8.50 -4.19
C ILE A 494 20.28 -9.85 -3.54
N LYS A 495 19.31 -10.77 -3.47
CA LYS A 495 19.52 -12.11 -2.91
C LYS A 495 20.63 -12.85 -3.65
N GLU A 496 20.64 -12.75 -4.97
CA GLU A 496 21.67 -13.34 -5.82
C GLU A 496 23.03 -12.64 -5.66
N ALA A 497 23.04 -11.30 -5.66
CA ALA A 497 24.27 -10.52 -5.51
C ALA A 497 24.97 -10.68 -4.14
N CYS A 498 24.21 -10.88 -3.06
CA CYS A 498 24.68 -10.72 -1.68
C CYS A 498 24.63 -11.99 -0.83
N SER A 499 24.26 -13.15 -1.40
CA SER A 499 23.95 -14.40 -0.70
C SER A 499 22.70 -14.35 0.18
N GLU A 500 21.75 -15.23 -0.09
CA GLU A 500 20.53 -15.42 0.70
C GLU A 500 20.80 -15.62 2.20
N ALA A 501 21.83 -16.39 2.55
CA ALA A 501 22.18 -16.70 3.93
C ALA A 501 22.56 -15.45 4.73
N GLU A 502 23.32 -14.53 4.13
CA GLU A 502 23.74 -13.28 4.76
C GLU A 502 22.58 -12.28 4.84
N ILE A 503 21.78 -12.17 3.78
CA ILE A 503 20.57 -11.34 3.75
C ILE A 503 19.61 -11.76 4.87
N ASP A 504 19.34 -13.06 5.02
CA ASP A 504 18.46 -13.57 6.07
C ASP A 504 19.08 -13.43 7.46
N ALA A 505 20.40 -13.54 7.58
CA ALA A 505 21.10 -13.29 8.83
C ALA A 505 20.97 -11.84 9.29
N ARG A 506 21.05 -10.87 8.36
CA ARG A 506 20.87 -9.44 8.65
C ARG A 506 19.42 -9.09 8.98
N CYS A 507 18.45 -9.63 8.22
CA CYS A 507 17.02 -9.45 8.50
C CYS A 507 16.65 -9.87 9.94
N ARG A 508 17.20 -10.99 10.41
CA ARG A 508 17.01 -11.51 11.77
C ARG A 508 17.55 -10.61 12.89
N ARG A 509 18.44 -9.68 12.55
CA ARG A 509 19.19 -8.85 13.49
C ARG A 509 18.82 -7.38 13.41
N LEU A 510 17.79 -7.04 12.65
CA LEU A 510 17.21 -5.69 12.68
C LEU A 510 16.54 -5.44 14.04
N PRO A 511 16.72 -4.24 14.64
CA PRO A 511 16.04 -3.90 15.88
C PRO A 511 14.54 -3.68 15.66
N PRO A 512 13.69 -3.96 16.67
CA PRO A 512 12.26 -3.70 16.55
C PRO A 512 11.94 -2.21 16.41
N ASN A 513 10.96 -1.87 15.59
CA ASN A 513 10.36 -0.54 15.49
C ASN A 513 8.88 -0.69 15.10
N HIS A 514 8.03 0.30 15.42
CA HIS A 514 6.60 0.24 15.07
C HIS A 514 6.35 0.06 13.57
N ASN A 515 7.17 0.71 12.74
CA ASN A 515 7.00 0.76 11.30
C ASN A 515 7.79 -0.33 10.55
N ILE A 516 8.44 -1.25 11.25
CA ILE A 516 9.27 -2.30 10.64
C ILE A 516 8.75 -3.67 11.05
N ARG A 517 8.32 -4.47 10.07
CA ARG A 517 8.08 -5.90 10.26
C ARG A 517 9.39 -6.64 10.37
N LEU A 518 9.56 -7.42 11.45
CA LEU A 518 10.74 -8.26 11.66
C LEU A 518 10.56 -9.62 10.96
N PHE A 519 11.40 -9.89 9.97
CA PHE A 519 11.46 -11.16 9.27
C PHE A 519 12.46 -12.10 9.97
N LEU A 520 12.05 -12.68 11.10
CA LEU A 520 12.91 -13.55 11.94
C LEU A 520 13.32 -14.87 11.27
N LYS A 521 12.69 -15.24 10.15
CA LYS A 521 13.10 -16.37 9.31
C LYS A 521 13.84 -15.94 8.03
N GLY A 522 14.12 -14.64 7.89
CA GLY A 522 14.62 -14.10 6.64
C GLY A 522 13.52 -13.79 5.62
N ILE A 523 13.93 -13.33 4.45
CA ILE A 523 13.07 -13.00 3.30
C ILE A 523 13.26 -13.95 2.11
N SER A 524 14.33 -14.75 2.08
CA SER A 524 14.65 -15.61 0.92
C SER A 524 13.61 -16.69 0.67
N HIS A 525 12.99 -17.23 1.73
CA HIS A 525 11.98 -18.28 1.65
C HIS A 525 10.54 -17.79 1.42
N LEU A 526 10.32 -16.48 1.26
CA LEU A 526 8.97 -15.97 1.05
C LEU A 526 8.52 -16.27 -0.39
N SER A 527 7.42 -16.99 -0.53
CA SER A 527 6.72 -17.20 -1.80
C SER A 527 5.48 -16.32 -1.87
N ARG A 528 5.07 -15.93 -3.09
CA ARG A 528 3.86 -15.13 -3.37
C ARG A 528 3.77 -13.85 -2.52
N VAL A 529 4.87 -13.10 -2.50
CA VAL A 529 5.02 -11.87 -1.70
C VAL A 529 4.06 -10.78 -2.19
N SER A 530 3.17 -10.34 -1.30
CA SER A 530 2.18 -9.30 -1.61
C SER A 530 2.81 -7.90 -1.73
N GLY A 531 2.11 -6.95 -2.35
CA GLY A 531 2.55 -5.54 -2.39
C GLY A 531 2.78 -4.93 -1.00
N THR A 532 1.96 -5.34 -0.01
CA THR A 532 2.13 -4.93 1.39
C THR A 532 3.44 -5.47 1.99
N GLU A 533 3.86 -6.66 1.61
CA GLU A 533 5.12 -7.24 2.08
C GLU A 533 6.34 -6.63 1.38
N HIS A 534 6.26 -6.39 0.07
CA HIS A 534 7.27 -5.60 -0.64
C HIS A 534 7.43 -4.21 -0.04
N ASN A 535 6.32 -3.56 0.35
CA ASN A 535 6.36 -2.30 1.10
C ASN A 535 7.15 -2.43 2.41
N GLN A 536 6.96 -3.50 3.18
CA GLN A 536 7.74 -3.74 4.41
C GLN A 536 9.22 -3.97 4.12
N ILE A 537 9.55 -4.74 3.07
CA ILE A 537 10.93 -5.03 2.67
C ILE A 537 11.66 -3.73 2.28
N CYS A 538 11.02 -2.85 1.51
CA CYS A 538 11.58 -1.55 1.12
C CYS A 538 12.08 -0.70 2.29
N ARG A 539 11.47 -0.85 3.48
CA ARG A 539 11.80 -0.05 4.67
C ARG A 539 13.15 -0.42 5.29
N PHE A 540 13.70 -1.58 4.95
CA PHE A 540 15.00 -2.05 5.47
C PHE A 540 15.97 -2.58 4.41
N LEU A 541 15.54 -2.71 3.14
CA LEU A 541 16.35 -3.28 2.06
C LEU A 541 17.73 -2.62 1.92
N LEU A 542 17.79 -1.29 1.95
CA LEU A 542 19.07 -0.57 1.89
C LEU A 542 19.96 -0.89 3.10
N GLY A 543 19.38 -0.96 4.29
CA GLY A 543 20.11 -1.19 5.55
C GLY A 543 20.78 -2.55 5.62
N ILE A 544 20.19 -3.58 5.01
CA ILE A 544 20.78 -4.93 4.98
C ILE A 544 21.86 -5.08 3.92
N VAL A 545 21.89 -4.25 2.87
CA VAL A 545 22.91 -4.32 1.81
C VAL A 545 24.17 -3.51 2.14
N ILE A 546 24.06 -2.45 2.95
CA ILE A 546 25.21 -1.63 3.32
C ILE A 546 26.34 -2.47 3.92
N GLY A 547 27.55 -2.30 3.38
CA GLY A 547 28.76 -2.96 3.86
C GLY A 547 28.98 -4.39 3.35
N ILE A 548 28.04 -4.98 2.59
CA ILE A 548 28.25 -6.30 1.97
C ILE A 548 29.41 -6.25 0.98
N GLN A 549 30.21 -7.32 0.97
CA GLN A 549 31.23 -7.56 -0.05
C GLN A 549 30.63 -8.35 -1.20
N LEU A 550 30.76 -7.82 -2.42
CA LEU A 550 30.29 -8.50 -3.63
C LEU A 550 31.31 -9.52 -4.14
N PRO A 551 30.86 -10.54 -4.89
CA PRO A 551 31.75 -11.43 -5.62
C PRO A 551 32.74 -10.66 -6.50
N GLY A 552 33.96 -11.19 -6.65
CA GLY A 552 35.00 -10.56 -7.47
C GLY A 552 35.53 -9.22 -6.97
N ASN A 553 35.26 -8.85 -5.71
CA ASN A 553 35.59 -7.52 -5.13
C ASN A 553 34.98 -6.35 -5.92
N LEU A 554 33.83 -6.58 -6.57
CA LEU A 554 33.10 -5.55 -7.29
C LEU A 554 32.62 -4.43 -6.34
N ASN A 555 32.43 -3.23 -6.89
CA ASN A 555 32.13 -2.03 -6.12
C ASN A 555 30.72 -2.09 -5.49
N SER A 556 30.64 -2.46 -4.21
CA SER A 556 29.37 -2.49 -3.44
C SER A 556 28.71 -1.12 -3.30
N GLY A 557 29.45 -0.03 -3.51
CA GLY A 557 28.91 1.32 -3.62
C GLY A 557 28.02 1.52 -4.85
N ARG A 558 28.30 0.87 -6.00
CA ARG A 558 27.41 0.89 -7.18
C ARG A 558 26.07 0.22 -6.86
N LEU A 559 26.10 -0.98 -6.29
CA LEU A 559 24.89 -1.68 -5.83
C LEU A 559 24.08 -0.81 -4.86
N THR A 560 24.74 -0.25 -3.86
CA THR A 560 24.11 0.61 -2.85
C THR A 560 23.44 1.84 -3.48
N ARG A 561 24.10 2.51 -4.44
CA ARG A 561 23.54 3.67 -5.16
C ARG A 561 22.38 3.29 -6.07
N ALA A 562 22.45 2.13 -6.74
CA ALA A 562 21.36 1.62 -7.56
C ALA A 562 20.09 1.36 -6.72
N ILE A 563 20.24 0.64 -5.60
CA ILE A 563 19.13 0.37 -4.66
C ILE A 563 18.57 1.67 -4.10
N ARG A 564 19.46 2.59 -3.68
CA ARG A 564 19.06 3.91 -3.20
C ARG A 564 18.26 4.69 -4.25
N GLY A 565 18.65 4.62 -5.52
CA GLY A 565 17.93 5.26 -6.64
C GLY A 565 16.49 4.76 -6.76
N ILE A 566 16.28 3.44 -6.77
CA ILE A 566 14.93 2.85 -6.85
C ILE A 566 14.10 3.17 -5.60
N LEU A 567 14.69 3.07 -4.40
CA LEU A 567 13.98 3.42 -3.17
C LEU A 567 13.63 4.90 -3.11
N ASP A 568 14.54 5.81 -3.49
CA ASP A 568 14.20 7.24 -3.56
C ASP A 568 13.08 7.48 -4.56
N PHE A 569 13.14 6.88 -5.75
CA PHE A 569 12.09 7.00 -6.76
C PHE A 569 10.74 6.56 -6.20
N LEU A 570 10.69 5.40 -5.54
CA LEU A 570 9.48 4.87 -4.92
C LEU A 570 8.88 5.82 -3.89
N TYR A 571 9.69 6.38 -2.99
CA TYR A 571 9.19 7.26 -1.93
C TYR A 571 8.82 8.64 -2.47
N LEU A 572 9.60 9.19 -3.40
CA LEU A 572 9.32 10.48 -4.05
C LEU A 572 8.04 10.42 -4.89
N ALA A 573 7.81 9.34 -5.65
CA ALA A 573 6.60 9.18 -6.47
C ALA A 573 5.30 9.22 -5.65
N GLN A 574 5.39 8.90 -4.35
CA GLN A 574 4.27 8.86 -3.41
C GLN A 574 4.10 10.17 -2.61
N TYR A 575 4.78 11.25 -2.98
CA TYR A 575 4.59 12.53 -2.32
C TYR A 575 3.17 13.04 -2.55
N PRO A 576 2.53 13.66 -1.55
CA PRO A 576 1.19 14.21 -1.69
C PRO A 576 1.20 15.55 -2.46
N SER A 577 2.37 16.15 -2.70
CA SER A 577 2.53 17.30 -3.57
C SER A 577 3.93 17.36 -4.18
N HIS A 578 4.03 17.95 -5.38
CA HIS A 578 5.26 18.13 -6.13
C HIS A 578 5.39 19.55 -6.69
N THR A 579 6.62 20.06 -6.66
CA THR A 579 7.10 21.15 -7.52
C THR A 579 7.99 20.62 -8.64
N ASP A 580 8.32 21.47 -9.62
CA ASP A 580 9.32 21.12 -10.64
C ASP A 580 10.67 20.72 -10.03
N GLN A 581 11.08 21.31 -8.89
CA GLN A 581 12.31 20.91 -8.19
C GLN A 581 12.20 19.50 -7.59
N THR A 582 11.07 19.16 -6.94
CA THR A 582 10.90 17.80 -6.40
C THR A 582 10.69 16.75 -7.48
N LEU A 583 10.15 17.12 -8.65
CA LEU A 583 10.07 16.23 -9.81
C LEU A 583 11.47 15.99 -10.40
N ALA A 584 12.36 16.98 -10.37
CA ALA A 584 13.76 16.77 -10.72
C ALA A 584 14.45 15.78 -9.78
N LEU A 585 14.10 15.74 -8.48
CA LEU A 585 14.60 14.68 -7.57
C LEU A 585 14.16 13.28 -8.01
N LEU A 586 12.97 13.16 -8.60
CA LEU A 586 12.45 11.88 -9.11
C LEU A 586 13.26 11.42 -10.33
N ASP A 587 13.54 12.33 -11.27
CA ASP A 587 14.42 12.08 -12.41
C ASP A 587 15.87 11.77 -11.96
N ASP A 588 16.40 12.49 -10.97
CA ASP A 588 17.72 12.25 -10.38
C ASP A 588 17.81 10.85 -9.74
N ALA A 589 16.74 10.40 -9.09
CA ALA A 589 16.68 9.07 -8.48
C ALA A 589 16.72 7.97 -9.55
N LEU A 590 15.97 8.13 -10.65
CA LEU A 590 15.99 7.21 -11.79
C LEU A 590 17.37 7.22 -12.49
N THR A 591 17.94 8.41 -12.70
CA THR A 591 19.27 8.57 -13.31
C THR A 591 20.34 7.87 -12.48
N ARG A 592 20.30 8.02 -11.15
CA ARG A 592 21.21 7.31 -10.24
C ARG A 592 21.10 5.78 -10.36
N PHE A 593 19.90 5.25 -10.58
CA PHE A 593 19.75 3.84 -10.88
C PHE A 593 20.42 3.48 -12.21
N HIS A 594 20.14 4.21 -13.30
CA HIS A 594 20.74 3.95 -14.61
C HIS A 594 22.26 4.05 -14.62
N ASP A 595 22.85 5.01 -13.89
CA ASP A 595 24.31 5.16 -13.78
C ASP A 595 25.00 4.01 -13.04
N ASN A 596 24.24 3.19 -12.29
CA ASN A 596 24.79 2.18 -11.41
C ASN A 596 24.27 0.75 -11.67
N LYS A 597 23.17 0.58 -12.42
CA LYS A 597 22.50 -0.72 -12.64
C LYS A 597 23.37 -1.75 -13.36
N ASP A 598 24.38 -1.31 -14.10
CA ASP A 598 25.28 -2.23 -14.80
C ASP A 598 26.05 -3.14 -13.83
N ILE A 599 26.06 -2.84 -12.52
CA ILE A 599 26.57 -3.76 -11.50
C ILE A 599 25.87 -5.12 -11.54
N PHE A 600 24.60 -5.18 -11.91
CA PHE A 600 23.87 -6.44 -12.06
C PHE A 600 24.25 -7.18 -13.35
N LEU A 601 24.70 -6.47 -14.39
CA LEU A 601 25.28 -7.08 -15.60
C LEU A 601 26.67 -7.64 -15.28
N ASP A 602 27.50 -6.85 -14.59
CA ASP A 602 28.85 -7.24 -14.17
C ASP A 602 28.85 -8.48 -13.26
N LEU A 603 27.78 -8.66 -12.47
CA LEU A 603 27.57 -9.84 -11.63
C LEU A 603 26.97 -11.03 -12.39
N GLY A 604 26.58 -10.87 -13.65
CA GLY A 604 25.91 -11.91 -14.46
C GLY A 604 24.46 -12.18 -14.06
N ILE A 605 23.85 -11.33 -13.23
CA ILE A 605 22.46 -11.47 -12.75
C ILE A 605 21.45 -11.10 -13.85
N ARG A 606 21.87 -10.25 -14.78
CA ARG A 606 21.04 -9.76 -15.90
C ARG A 606 21.87 -9.67 -17.16
N SER A 607 21.25 -9.92 -18.31
CA SER A 607 21.84 -9.66 -19.63
C SER A 607 21.45 -8.28 -20.18
N ASN A 608 20.30 -7.74 -19.78
CA ASN A 608 19.81 -6.42 -20.20
C ASN A 608 18.81 -5.83 -19.18
N PHE A 609 18.30 -4.62 -19.45
CA PHE A 609 17.29 -3.93 -18.63
C PHE A 609 16.07 -3.49 -19.46
N ASN A 610 15.72 -4.23 -20.51
CA ASN A 610 14.61 -3.92 -21.41
C ASN A 610 13.25 -4.30 -20.81
N LEU A 611 13.02 -3.86 -19.58
CA LEU A 611 11.86 -4.17 -18.78
C LEU A 611 10.81 -3.07 -18.96
N PRO A 612 9.60 -3.36 -19.47
CA PRO A 612 8.52 -2.38 -19.62
C PRO A 612 8.17 -1.69 -18.29
N LYS A 613 8.17 -2.44 -17.19
CA LYS A 613 7.93 -1.91 -15.84
C LYS A 613 9.03 -0.94 -15.40
N LEU A 614 10.29 -1.14 -15.77
CA LEU A 614 11.37 -0.17 -15.48
C LEU A 614 11.22 1.07 -16.36
N HIS A 615 10.98 0.87 -17.66
CA HIS A 615 10.76 1.95 -18.61
C HIS A 615 9.60 2.86 -18.18
N SER A 616 8.56 2.30 -17.55
CA SER A 616 7.41 3.04 -17.03
C SER A 616 7.79 4.22 -16.12
N PHE A 617 8.93 4.15 -15.44
CA PHE A 617 9.43 5.17 -14.52
C PHE A 617 9.64 6.51 -15.25
N ARG A 618 10.04 6.47 -16.53
CA ARG A 618 10.25 7.67 -17.36
C ARG A 618 8.96 8.45 -17.63
N HIS A 619 7.80 7.86 -17.36
CA HIS A 619 6.50 8.51 -17.56
C HIS A 619 5.95 9.18 -16.30
N TYR A 620 6.49 8.91 -15.11
CA TYR A 620 5.93 9.44 -13.85
C TYR A 620 5.92 10.97 -13.81
N VAL A 621 7.03 11.64 -14.11
CA VAL A 621 7.13 13.11 -14.05
C VAL A 621 6.13 13.76 -15.00
N HIS A 622 6.02 13.26 -16.23
CA HIS A 622 5.05 13.76 -17.20
C HIS A 622 3.61 13.57 -16.68
N MET A 623 3.31 12.40 -16.15
CA MET A 623 1.96 12.06 -15.69
C MET A 623 1.56 12.82 -14.43
N ILE A 624 2.50 13.08 -13.52
CA ILE A 624 2.26 13.93 -12.35
C ILE A 624 1.94 15.37 -12.78
N LYS A 625 2.69 15.90 -13.76
CA LYS A 625 2.42 17.23 -14.33
C LYS A 625 1.05 17.29 -15.01
N MET A 626 0.58 16.18 -15.60
CA MET A 626 -0.72 16.13 -16.28
C MET A 626 -1.87 15.95 -15.29
N TYR A 627 -1.80 14.95 -14.41
CA TYR A 627 -2.94 14.45 -13.64
C TYR A 627 -2.80 14.61 -12.12
N GLY A 628 -1.77 15.29 -11.61
CA GLY A 628 -1.52 15.38 -10.17
C GLY A 628 -0.78 14.15 -9.63
N THR A 629 -0.66 14.01 -8.32
CA THR A 629 0.14 12.94 -7.68
C THR A 629 -0.46 11.55 -7.92
N THR A 630 0.35 10.51 -7.71
CA THR A 630 0.02 9.14 -8.13
C THR A 630 -1.16 8.52 -7.38
N ASP A 631 -1.48 9.00 -6.18
CA ASP A 631 -2.65 8.57 -5.43
C ASP A 631 -3.98 8.83 -6.17
N ASN A 632 -3.99 9.78 -7.11
CA ASN A 632 -5.14 10.03 -7.99
C ASN A 632 -5.43 8.90 -8.99
N TYR A 633 -4.50 7.96 -9.20
CA TYR A 633 -4.65 6.91 -10.22
C TYR A 633 -3.89 5.62 -9.85
N ASN A 634 -3.62 5.37 -8.57
CA ASN A 634 -2.99 4.14 -8.08
C ASN A 634 -4.04 3.03 -7.88
N THR A 635 -3.68 1.78 -8.20
CA THR A 635 -4.61 0.64 -8.10
C THR A 635 -4.76 0.06 -6.69
N GLU A 636 -3.95 0.48 -5.71
CA GLU A 636 -4.12 0.03 -4.31
C GLU A 636 -5.55 0.26 -3.78
N TYR A 637 -6.16 1.39 -4.15
CA TYR A 637 -7.55 1.69 -3.78
C TYR A 637 -8.55 0.84 -4.56
N THR A 638 -8.30 0.59 -5.85
CA THR A 638 -9.20 -0.22 -6.68
C THR A 638 -9.16 -1.68 -6.27
N GLU A 639 -8.01 -2.21 -5.83
CA GLU A 639 -7.92 -3.56 -5.29
C GLU A 639 -8.64 -3.68 -3.94
N ARG A 640 -8.58 -2.66 -3.09
CA ARG A 640 -9.43 -2.60 -1.88
C ARG A 640 -10.91 -2.61 -2.23
N LEU A 641 -11.32 -1.84 -3.24
CA LEU A 641 -12.69 -1.86 -3.75
C LEU A 641 -13.03 -3.21 -4.37
N HIS A 642 -12.10 -3.91 -5.02
CA HIS A 642 -12.32 -5.25 -5.55
C HIS A 642 -12.61 -6.26 -4.43
N ILE A 643 -11.93 -6.14 -3.28
CA ILE A 643 -12.25 -6.92 -2.09
C ILE A 643 -13.67 -6.59 -1.61
N ASP A 644 -13.96 -5.31 -1.38
CA ASP A 644 -15.21 -4.89 -0.75
C ASP A 644 -16.44 -5.06 -1.67
N LEU A 645 -16.27 -4.92 -3.00
CA LEU A 645 -17.34 -4.91 -3.99
C LEU A 645 -17.47 -6.22 -4.78
N THR A 646 -16.42 -7.03 -4.89
CA THR A 646 -16.47 -8.30 -5.62
C THR A 646 -16.30 -9.49 -4.68
N LYS A 647 -15.18 -9.58 -3.95
CA LYS A 647 -14.89 -10.77 -3.13
C LYS A 647 -15.88 -10.92 -1.98
N ASP A 648 -16.17 -9.84 -1.25
CA ASP A 648 -17.16 -9.84 -0.17
C ASP A 648 -18.59 -10.04 -0.68
N ALA A 649 -18.91 -9.48 -1.85
CA ALA A 649 -20.20 -9.71 -2.50
C ALA A 649 -20.37 -11.19 -2.88
N TYR A 650 -19.34 -11.81 -3.48
CA TYR A 650 -19.33 -13.22 -3.85
C TYR A 650 -19.46 -14.14 -2.63
N ARG A 651 -18.70 -13.88 -1.56
CA ARG A 651 -18.80 -14.60 -0.27
C ARG A 651 -20.17 -14.51 0.38
N ALA A 652 -20.94 -13.47 0.07
CA ALA A 652 -22.30 -13.31 0.56
C ALA A 652 -23.36 -14.04 -0.29
N THR A 653 -22.98 -14.66 -1.41
CA THR A 653 -23.88 -15.44 -2.28
C THR A 653 -23.96 -16.91 -1.85
N ASN A 654 -24.83 -17.66 -2.51
CA ASN A 654 -24.84 -19.13 -2.42
C ASN A 654 -23.87 -19.82 -3.40
N HIS A 655 -23.01 -19.05 -4.09
CA HIS A 655 -22.05 -19.52 -5.11
C HIS A 655 -22.67 -20.22 -6.32
N LYS A 656 -23.93 -19.92 -6.64
CA LYS A 656 -24.64 -20.41 -7.83
C LYS A 656 -25.39 -19.26 -8.50
N ASP A 657 -25.14 -19.00 -9.78
CA ASP A 657 -25.72 -17.87 -10.51
C ASP A 657 -25.48 -16.54 -9.76
N GLU A 658 -24.24 -16.36 -9.33
CA GLU A 658 -23.78 -15.44 -8.30
C GLU A 658 -23.93 -13.97 -8.66
N TYR A 659 -23.77 -13.59 -9.93
CA TYR A 659 -23.76 -12.18 -10.35
C TYR A 659 -25.07 -11.45 -9.99
N SER A 660 -26.20 -12.12 -10.14
CA SER A 660 -27.52 -11.58 -9.75
C SER A 660 -27.62 -11.33 -8.24
N GLN A 661 -26.97 -12.17 -7.43
CA GLN A 661 -26.95 -12.05 -5.98
C GLN A 661 -25.94 -10.99 -5.52
N MET A 662 -24.76 -10.94 -6.15
CA MET A 662 -23.72 -9.93 -5.90
C MET A 662 -24.24 -8.52 -6.17
N THR A 663 -24.87 -8.31 -7.33
CA THR A 663 -25.44 -7.00 -7.72
C THR A 663 -26.53 -6.56 -6.74
N LEU A 664 -27.42 -7.46 -6.32
CA LEU A 664 -28.45 -7.16 -5.31
C LEU A 664 -27.87 -6.89 -3.91
N TRP A 665 -26.82 -7.61 -3.52
CA TRP A 665 -26.10 -7.38 -2.26
C TRP A 665 -25.47 -5.97 -2.24
N LEU A 666 -24.83 -5.57 -3.34
CA LEU A 666 -24.26 -4.24 -3.52
C LEU A 666 -25.31 -3.14 -3.44
N GLU A 667 -26.42 -3.26 -4.17
CA GLU A 667 -27.49 -2.26 -4.16
C GLU A 667 -28.04 -2.01 -2.74
N ARG A 668 -28.18 -3.07 -1.93
CA ARG A 668 -28.64 -2.95 -0.53
C ARG A 668 -27.60 -2.27 0.36
N ARG A 669 -26.32 -2.61 0.19
CA ARG A 669 -25.21 -2.02 0.95
C ARG A 669 -25.08 -0.52 0.63
N GLU A 670 -25.16 -0.16 -0.64
CA GLU A 670 -25.13 1.23 -1.11
C GLU A 670 -26.32 2.04 -0.58
N LYS A 671 -27.54 1.49 -0.58
CA LYS A 671 -28.71 2.13 0.04
C LYS A 671 -28.50 2.43 1.52
N MET A 672 -27.89 1.50 2.26
CA MET A 672 -27.59 1.69 3.68
C MET A 672 -26.49 2.74 3.91
N LEU A 673 -25.45 2.76 3.08
CA LEU A 673 -24.40 3.79 3.13
C LEU A 673 -24.98 5.18 2.83
N TRP A 674 -25.79 5.30 1.78
CA TRP A 674 -26.47 6.56 1.45
C TRP A 674 -27.36 7.03 2.60
N HIS A 675 -28.13 6.10 3.19
CA HIS A 675 -29.00 6.43 4.33
C HIS A 675 -28.20 6.87 5.56
N ASP A 676 -27.04 6.28 5.83
CA ASP A 676 -26.12 6.73 6.89
C ASP A 676 -25.64 8.16 6.67
N ASN A 677 -25.22 8.49 5.46
CA ASN A 677 -24.77 9.84 5.13
C ASN A 677 -25.91 10.86 5.23
N PHE A 678 -27.11 10.49 4.79
CA PHE A 678 -28.32 11.28 4.98
C PHE A 678 -28.64 11.54 6.47
N VAL A 679 -28.56 10.51 7.31
CA VAL A 679 -28.79 10.62 8.75
C VAL A 679 -27.75 11.52 9.41
N LYS A 680 -26.46 11.37 9.08
CA LYS A 680 -25.39 12.25 9.57
C LYS A 680 -25.66 13.70 9.17
N TRP A 681 -26.02 13.96 7.92
CA TRP A 681 -26.39 15.28 7.43
C TRP A 681 -27.59 15.86 8.21
N ARG A 682 -28.63 15.06 8.49
CA ARG A 682 -29.76 15.50 9.32
C ARG A 682 -29.38 15.86 10.75
N LEU A 683 -28.37 15.22 11.33
CA LEU A 683 -27.93 15.44 12.71
C LEU A 683 -26.99 16.63 12.85
N VAL A 684 -26.12 16.86 11.86
CA VAL A 684 -25.05 17.89 11.91
C VAL A 684 -25.48 19.20 11.22
N GLY A 685 -26.37 19.13 10.22
CA GLY A 685 -26.77 20.26 9.37
C GLY A 685 -26.04 20.28 8.03
N ASP A 686 -26.20 21.37 7.28
CA ASP A 686 -25.57 21.54 5.96
C ASP A 686 -24.05 21.40 6.09
N LEU A 687 -23.44 20.49 5.30
CA LEU A 687 -21.99 20.22 5.32
C LEU A 687 -21.19 21.35 4.64
N ALA A 688 -21.74 22.57 4.60
CA ALA A 688 -21.26 23.68 3.82
C ALA A 688 -19.91 24.21 4.33
N SER A 689 -18.96 24.21 3.40
CA SER A 689 -17.71 24.98 3.35
C SER A 689 -16.78 24.88 4.56
N GLN A 690 -16.05 23.77 4.65
CA GLN A 690 -14.67 23.88 5.12
C GLN A 690 -13.79 24.03 3.88
N GLU A 691 -13.20 25.22 3.67
CA GLU A 691 -12.12 25.37 2.70
C GLU A 691 -11.03 24.37 3.06
N ARG A 692 -10.71 23.47 2.13
CA ARG A 692 -9.64 22.52 2.34
C ARG A 692 -8.30 23.21 2.08
N PRO A 693 -7.40 23.28 3.08
CA PRO A 693 -6.03 23.58 2.77
C PRO A 693 -5.52 22.49 1.82
N PRO A 694 -4.56 22.84 0.93
CA PRO A 694 -3.89 21.84 0.11
C PRO A 694 -3.32 20.70 0.96
N PRO A 695 -3.00 19.55 0.34
CA PRO A 695 -2.29 18.48 1.02
C PRO A 695 -1.01 19.03 1.67
N ASP A 696 -0.96 18.94 3.00
CA ASP A 696 0.15 19.46 3.78
C ASP A 696 1.28 18.42 3.80
N MET A 697 2.51 18.86 3.53
CA MET A 697 3.71 18.03 3.72
C MET A 697 4.06 17.90 5.20
N ASP A 698 3.49 18.73 6.08
CA ASP A 698 3.63 18.58 7.52
C ASP A 698 2.82 17.37 7.96
N TYR A 699 3.43 16.18 7.91
CA TYR A 699 2.93 14.98 8.57
C TYR A 699 2.96 15.17 10.10
N ARG A 700 2.19 16.09 10.66
CA ARG A 700 2.24 16.42 12.09
C ARG A 700 1.79 15.22 12.91
N ARG A 701 2.49 14.98 14.00
CA ARG A 701 2.20 13.90 14.95
C ARG A 701 1.89 14.47 16.31
N ALA A 702 0.77 14.03 16.89
CA ALA A 702 0.42 14.29 18.28
C ALA A 702 0.78 13.09 19.14
N ILE A 703 1.45 13.34 20.26
CA ILE A 703 1.68 12.32 21.29
C ILE A 703 0.37 12.05 22.04
N LYS A 704 0.04 10.77 22.18
CA LYS A 704 -1.07 10.28 23.01
C LYS A 704 -0.55 9.28 24.04
N MET A 705 -0.58 9.69 25.30
CA MET A 705 -0.27 8.82 26.44
C MET A 705 -1.54 8.09 26.92
N THR A 706 -1.36 6.89 27.49
CA THR A 706 -2.46 6.21 28.18
C THR A 706 -2.83 6.96 29.45
N LYS A 707 -4.12 6.96 29.82
CA LYS A 707 -4.59 7.64 31.04
C LYS A 707 -3.96 7.07 32.32
N HIS A 708 -3.66 5.77 32.31
CA HIS A 708 -3.09 5.06 33.45
C HIS A 708 -1.70 4.51 33.11
N PRO A 709 -0.77 4.51 34.09
CA PRO A 709 0.54 3.90 33.93
C PRO A 709 0.40 2.39 33.71
N THR A 710 1.34 1.81 32.95
CA THR A 710 1.41 0.36 32.75
C THR A 710 1.76 -0.34 34.06
N VAL A 711 2.69 0.24 34.83
CA VAL A 711 3.02 -0.21 36.18
C VAL A 711 2.89 0.97 37.13
N ARG A 712 1.99 0.87 38.10
CA ARG A 712 1.64 1.98 39.00
C ARG A 712 2.78 2.42 39.92
N ARG A 713 3.68 1.50 40.27
CA ARG A 713 4.81 1.76 41.16
C ARG A 713 5.98 0.86 40.78
N VAL A 714 7.08 1.47 40.35
CA VAL A 714 8.35 0.80 40.13
C VAL A 714 9.38 1.44 41.08
N PRO A 715 9.92 0.67 42.05
CA PRO A 715 11.00 1.12 42.92
C PRO A 715 12.24 1.60 42.16
N LEU A 716 12.98 2.57 42.70
CA LEU A 716 14.14 3.17 42.00
C LEU A 716 15.29 2.17 41.77
N ASP A 717 15.47 1.19 42.65
CA ASP A 717 16.41 0.08 42.46
C ASP A 717 16.01 -0.80 41.26
N HIS A 718 14.72 -1.10 41.10
CA HIS A 718 14.20 -1.79 39.92
C HIS A 718 14.31 -0.96 38.63
N ILE A 719 14.18 0.37 38.71
CA ILE A 719 14.45 1.26 37.56
C ILE A 719 15.90 1.11 37.09
N VAL A 720 16.85 0.97 38.02
CA VAL A 720 18.25 0.76 37.69
C VAL A 720 18.47 -0.65 37.13
N GLN A 721 17.95 -1.69 37.80
CA GLN A 721 18.22 -3.09 37.48
C GLN A 721 17.48 -3.57 36.22
N ASP A 722 16.18 -3.34 36.15
CA ASP A 722 15.31 -3.94 35.12
C ASP A 722 15.28 -3.10 33.84
N TYR A 723 15.39 -1.78 33.96
CA TYR A 723 15.34 -0.85 32.83
C TYR A 723 16.72 -0.36 32.39
N GLY A 724 17.78 -0.65 33.16
CA GLY A 724 19.14 -0.21 32.87
C GLY A 724 19.36 1.31 33.05
N ALA A 725 18.48 2.00 33.79
CA ALA A 725 18.58 3.44 34.02
C ALA A 725 19.51 3.77 35.19
N THR A 726 20.79 3.41 35.07
CA THR A 726 21.81 3.49 36.13
C THR A 726 21.96 4.87 36.78
N PHE A 727 21.79 5.95 36.02
CA PHE A 727 21.95 7.32 36.51
C PHE A 727 20.61 8.05 36.73
N PHE A 728 19.50 7.32 36.93
CA PHE A 728 18.16 7.89 36.99
C PHE A 728 18.04 9.07 37.98
N THR A 729 18.50 8.89 39.21
CA THR A 729 18.39 9.90 40.27
C THR A 729 19.17 11.16 39.95
N ALA A 730 20.43 11.01 39.52
CA ALA A 730 21.29 12.11 39.12
C ALA A 730 20.74 12.84 37.88
N ALA A 731 20.24 12.10 36.88
CA ALA A 731 19.64 12.67 35.69
C ALA A 731 18.36 13.47 36.00
N LEU A 732 17.52 13.00 36.92
CA LEU A 732 16.34 13.73 37.37
C LEU A 732 16.71 15.01 38.12
N ALA A 733 17.68 14.94 39.03
CA ALA A 733 18.17 16.11 39.75
C ALA A 733 18.67 17.20 38.79
N ARG A 734 19.47 16.83 37.79
CA ARG A 734 19.96 17.73 36.74
C ARG A 734 18.82 18.37 35.95
N TYR A 735 17.84 17.57 35.54
CA TYR A 735 16.69 18.08 34.78
C TYR A 735 15.86 19.08 35.61
N VAL A 736 15.59 18.76 36.88
CA VAL A 736 14.86 19.64 37.80
C VAL A 736 15.58 20.99 37.96
N VAL A 737 16.89 20.96 38.25
CA VAL A 737 17.70 22.18 38.41
C VAL A 737 17.74 22.98 37.11
N GLY A 738 18.06 22.35 35.99
CA GLY A 738 18.18 23.03 34.69
C GLY A 738 16.87 23.68 34.24
N ARG A 739 15.72 23.06 34.54
CA ARG A 739 14.40 23.63 34.22
C ARG A 739 14.02 24.78 35.14
N ASN A 740 14.31 24.67 36.44
CA ASN A 740 13.97 25.71 37.42
C ASN A 740 14.90 26.94 37.33
N GLN A 741 16.13 26.76 36.87
CA GLN A 741 17.15 27.81 36.78
C GLN A 741 17.82 27.79 35.39
N PRO A 742 17.10 28.21 34.33
CA PRO A 742 17.66 28.29 33.00
C PRO A 742 18.80 29.33 32.98
N GLY A 743 19.99 28.92 32.52
CA GLY A 743 21.17 29.80 32.41
C GLY A 743 22.36 29.44 33.31
N LEU A 744 22.24 28.40 34.16
CA LEU A 744 23.39 27.87 34.88
C LEU A 744 24.42 27.25 33.92
N SER A 745 25.71 27.47 34.19
CA SER A 745 26.78 26.71 33.53
C SER A 745 26.75 25.24 33.95
N ALA A 746 27.33 24.34 33.15
CA ALA A 746 27.37 22.91 33.45
C ALA A 746 27.96 22.61 34.84
N ALA A 747 29.01 23.32 35.25
CA ALA A 747 29.62 23.13 36.57
C ALA A 747 28.73 23.61 37.74
N GLN A 748 27.96 24.68 37.54
CA GLN A 748 26.98 25.14 38.52
C GLN A 748 25.79 24.17 38.62
N LEU A 749 25.31 23.69 37.47
CA LEU A 749 24.21 22.72 37.42
C LEU A 749 24.54 21.43 38.17
N GLU A 750 25.75 20.87 38.01
CA GLU A 750 26.17 19.68 38.76
C GLU A 750 26.22 19.94 40.28
N ARG A 751 26.68 21.13 40.69
CA ARG A 751 26.75 21.50 42.11
C ARG A 751 25.35 21.59 42.73
N GLU A 752 24.43 22.27 42.05
CA GLU A 752 23.05 22.41 42.51
C GLU A 752 22.30 21.08 42.47
N ALA A 753 22.52 20.26 41.44
CA ALA A 753 21.90 18.94 41.32
C ALA A 753 22.31 17.99 42.46
N ALA A 754 23.53 18.10 42.99
CA ALA A 754 23.99 17.31 44.13
C ALA A 754 23.21 17.59 45.42
N HIS A 755 22.51 18.73 45.51
CA HIS A 755 21.70 19.11 46.68
C HIS A 755 20.23 18.69 46.55
N ILE A 756 19.80 18.16 45.40
CA ILE A 756 18.42 17.68 45.22
C ILE A 756 18.23 16.33 45.90
N ILE A 757 17.30 16.28 46.85
CA ILE A 757 16.82 15.03 47.46
C ILE A 757 15.45 14.69 46.87
N LEU A 758 15.32 13.51 46.28
CA LEU A 758 14.05 13.08 45.70
C LEU A 758 13.05 12.72 46.80
N PRO A 759 11.81 13.28 46.77
CA PRO A 759 10.81 13.05 47.81
C PRO A 759 10.03 11.73 47.64
N PHE A 760 10.58 10.75 46.94
CA PHE A 760 9.93 9.47 46.63
C PHE A 760 10.97 8.37 46.37
N ASP A 761 10.55 7.11 46.53
CA ASP A 761 11.37 5.90 46.35
C ASP A 761 10.94 5.05 45.13
N ALA A 762 9.90 5.48 44.42
CA ALA A 762 9.34 4.79 43.28
C ALA A 762 8.61 5.75 42.34
N VAL A 763 8.51 5.38 41.06
CA VAL A 763 7.79 6.14 40.03
C VAL A 763 6.73 5.28 39.32
N ALA A 764 5.68 5.93 38.83
CA ALA A 764 4.70 5.26 37.97
C ALA A 764 5.24 5.23 36.53
N THR A 765 5.32 4.05 35.91
CA THR A 765 5.94 3.88 34.59
C THR A 765 4.93 3.56 33.50
N PHE A 766 5.23 4.09 32.32
CA PHE A 766 4.51 3.90 31.08
C PHE A 766 5.44 3.15 30.13
N HIS A 767 4.91 2.14 29.47
CA HIS A 767 5.71 1.29 28.59
C HIS A 767 5.50 1.58 27.11
N ARG A 768 4.64 2.56 26.79
CA ARG A 768 4.32 2.91 25.41
C ARG A 768 4.00 4.39 25.26
N ILE A 769 4.62 5.03 24.29
CA ILE A 769 4.23 6.35 23.75
C ILE A 769 3.57 6.07 22.40
N LYS A 770 2.41 6.68 22.13
CA LYS A 770 1.75 6.57 20.81
C LYS A 770 1.76 7.91 20.11
N PHE A 771 1.86 7.87 18.79
CA PHE A 771 1.73 9.01 17.91
C PHE A 771 0.55 8.82 16.99
N HIS A 772 -0.23 9.88 16.83
CA HIS A 772 -1.38 9.92 15.94
C HIS A 772 -1.12 10.99 14.89
N ALA A 773 -1.51 10.72 13.64
CA ALA A 773 -1.44 11.73 12.61
C ALA A 773 -2.44 12.85 12.91
N ILE A 774 -2.03 14.07 12.61
CA ILE A 774 -2.88 15.26 12.55
C ILE A 774 -2.94 15.61 11.07
N ASP A 775 -4.14 15.69 10.50
CA ASP A 775 -4.30 16.10 9.11
C ASP A 775 -4.10 17.63 8.94
N ALA A 776 -4.14 18.10 7.70
CA ALA A 776 -3.97 19.51 7.35
C ALA A 776 -5.05 20.43 7.98
N HIS A 777 -6.17 19.87 8.42
CA HIS A 777 -7.25 20.59 9.11
C HIS A 777 -7.08 20.61 10.64
N GLY A 778 -6.02 20.00 11.16
CA GLY A 778 -5.83 19.83 12.60
C GLY A 778 -6.69 18.70 13.19
N PHE A 779 -7.40 17.93 12.38
CA PHE A 779 -8.18 16.79 12.85
C PHE A 779 -7.25 15.62 13.16
N GLN A 780 -7.46 15.04 14.33
CA GLN A 780 -6.71 13.89 14.81
C GLN A 780 -7.64 12.69 14.86
N ASP A 781 -7.40 11.69 14.01
CA ASP A 781 -8.06 10.40 14.20
C ASP A 781 -7.49 9.73 15.45
N SER A 782 -8.25 9.84 16.54
CA SER A 782 -7.85 9.32 17.83
C SER A 782 -7.92 7.78 17.93
N SER A 783 -8.39 7.10 16.87
CA SER A 783 -8.47 5.65 16.77
C SER A 783 -7.24 5.02 16.11
N VAL A 784 -6.51 5.76 15.27
CA VAL A 784 -5.36 5.24 14.51
C VAL A 784 -4.04 5.66 15.14
N THR A 785 -3.22 4.69 15.53
CA THR A 785 -1.83 4.91 15.93
C THR A 785 -0.93 4.73 14.71
N VAL A 786 -0.20 5.78 14.34
CA VAL A 786 0.70 5.78 13.16
C VAL A 786 2.15 5.53 13.51
N ASP A 787 2.52 5.69 14.79
CA ASP A 787 3.85 5.39 15.31
C ASP A 787 3.76 5.10 16.82
N SER A 788 4.70 4.33 17.36
CA SER A 788 4.81 4.12 18.81
C SER A 788 6.21 3.75 19.26
N VAL A 789 6.52 4.11 20.51
CA VAL A 789 7.81 3.86 21.16
C VAL A 789 7.57 2.97 22.38
N HIS A 790 8.35 1.91 22.50
CA HIS A 790 8.32 0.97 23.63
C HIS A 790 9.50 1.18 24.58
N SER A 791 9.23 0.99 25.87
CA SER A 791 10.22 1.09 26.95
C SER A 791 9.97 0.02 28.02
N GLN A 792 9.95 -1.24 27.57
CA GLN A 792 9.59 -2.41 28.38
C GLN A 792 10.82 -3.21 28.80
N PRO A 793 10.98 -3.49 30.12
CA PRO A 793 12.00 -4.42 30.57
C PRO A 793 11.61 -5.87 30.20
N SER A 794 12.54 -6.80 30.38
CA SER A 794 12.27 -8.22 30.15
C SER A 794 11.16 -8.71 31.09
N ARG A 795 10.36 -9.67 30.62
CA ARG A 795 9.24 -10.22 31.40
C ARG A 795 8.98 -11.66 31.04
N LYS A 796 8.20 -12.36 31.85
CA LYS A 796 7.70 -13.69 31.51
C LYS A 796 6.31 -13.60 30.90
N ASP A 797 6.05 -14.39 29.86
CA ASP A 797 4.71 -14.56 29.30
C ASP A 797 3.83 -15.44 30.20
N LYS A 798 2.56 -15.66 29.82
CA LYS A 798 1.64 -16.52 30.57
C LYS A 798 2.11 -17.98 30.67
N ARG A 799 3.00 -18.42 29.78
CA ARG A 799 3.56 -19.78 29.69
C ARG A 799 4.93 -19.87 30.37
N GLY A 800 5.41 -18.79 30.99
CA GLY A 800 6.70 -18.73 31.69
C GLY A 800 7.92 -18.45 30.81
N HIS A 801 7.75 -18.26 29.49
CA HIS A 801 8.85 -17.92 28.59
C HIS A 801 9.32 -16.48 28.80
N THR A 802 10.63 -16.27 28.75
CA THR A 802 11.22 -14.93 28.84
C THR A 802 11.02 -14.19 27.52
N ILE A 803 10.25 -13.11 27.57
CA ILE A 803 10.18 -12.09 26.52
C ILE A 803 11.35 -11.11 26.76
N PRO A 804 12.25 -10.92 25.78
CA PRO A 804 13.34 -9.97 25.89
C PRO A 804 12.87 -8.54 26.14
N ALA A 805 13.73 -7.73 26.75
CA ALA A 805 13.47 -6.30 26.92
C ALA A 805 13.40 -5.59 25.56
N ARG A 806 12.60 -4.52 25.48
CA ARG A 806 12.44 -3.69 24.29
C ARG A 806 12.48 -2.22 24.66
N PHE A 807 13.54 -1.55 24.20
CA PHE A 807 13.76 -0.12 24.38
C PHE A 807 14.01 0.53 23.03
N ASP A 808 12.96 1.15 22.49
CA ASP A 808 12.96 1.76 21.16
C ASP A 808 13.77 3.07 21.16
N THR A 809 14.26 3.48 19.99
CA THR A 809 14.95 4.75 19.80
C THR A 809 14.00 5.82 19.25
N VAL A 810 14.33 7.08 19.54
CA VAL A 810 13.52 8.25 19.26
C VAL A 810 14.35 9.40 18.72
N LEU A 811 13.71 10.30 17.97
CA LEU A 811 14.26 11.59 17.58
C LEU A 811 13.77 12.64 18.59
N VAL A 812 14.70 13.28 19.28
CA VAL A 812 14.43 14.29 20.31
C VAL A 812 14.82 15.66 19.79
N ASN A 813 13.94 16.65 19.99
CA ASN A 813 14.23 18.06 19.71
C ASN A 813 15.08 18.65 20.86
N GLU A 814 16.28 19.13 20.56
CA GLU A 814 17.17 19.76 21.56
C GLU A 814 16.85 21.26 21.80
N GLY A 815 15.83 21.80 21.12
CA GLY A 815 15.24 23.13 21.35
C GLY A 815 15.17 24.03 20.12
N ASP A 816 15.92 23.69 19.07
CA ASP A 816 16.08 24.45 17.82
C ASP A 816 15.74 23.61 16.57
N GLY A 817 15.09 22.45 16.76
CA GLY A 817 14.68 21.56 15.69
C GLY A 817 13.68 22.20 14.72
N GLY A 818 13.99 22.13 13.42
CA GLY A 818 13.10 22.56 12.34
C GLY A 818 11.91 21.62 12.10
N ILE A 819 11.06 21.95 11.12
CA ILE A 819 9.95 21.07 10.69
C ILE A 819 10.50 19.82 9.98
N THR A 820 11.51 20.02 9.13
CA THR A 820 12.24 19.01 8.38
C THR A 820 13.74 19.10 8.64
N GLY A 821 14.45 18.02 8.34
CA GLY A 821 15.89 17.91 8.52
C GLY A 821 16.28 17.49 9.93
N VAL A 822 17.56 17.19 10.08
CA VAL A 822 18.13 16.65 11.33
C VAL A 822 18.74 17.71 12.25
N ASN A 823 18.83 18.96 11.79
CA ASN A 823 19.39 20.06 12.58
C ASN A 823 18.51 20.35 13.80
N GLY A 824 19.14 20.50 14.97
CA GLY A 824 18.46 20.68 16.25
C GLY A 824 17.78 19.42 16.80
N TYR A 825 18.02 18.27 16.16
CA TYR A 825 17.54 16.97 16.62
C TYR A 825 18.67 16.02 16.99
N ARG A 826 18.36 15.07 17.86
CA ARG A 826 19.29 14.01 18.25
C ARG A 826 18.59 12.70 18.54
N VAL A 827 19.25 11.59 18.22
CA VAL A 827 18.71 10.26 18.49
C VAL A 827 19.01 9.85 19.93
N ALA A 828 18.02 9.27 20.60
CA ALA A 828 18.15 8.70 21.94
C ALA A 828 17.44 7.35 22.05
N GLN A 829 17.90 6.46 22.93
CA GLN A 829 17.20 5.23 23.30
C GLN A 829 16.37 5.47 24.56
N VAL A 830 15.07 5.19 24.53
CA VAL A 830 14.18 5.42 25.69
C VAL A 830 14.22 4.21 26.61
N ARG A 831 14.73 4.38 27.83
CA ARG A 831 14.75 3.31 28.84
C ARG A 831 13.50 3.31 29.69
N VAL A 832 13.09 4.47 30.20
CA VAL A 832 11.96 4.59 31.13
C VAL A 832 11.10 5.77 30.72
N VAL A 833 9.78 5.59 30.67
CA VAL A 833 8.82 6.70 30.63
C VAL A 833 8.04 6.70 31.93
N PHE A 834 7.93 7.83 32.61
CA PHE A 834 7.36 7.89 33.95
C PHE A 834 6.65 9.20 34.23
N THR A 835 5.89 9.20 35.33
CA THR A 835 5.27 10.41 35.90
C THR A 835 5.57 10.52 37.37
N LEU A 836 5.64 11.75 37.84
CA LEU A 836 5.77 12.06 39.26
C LEU A 836 4.40 12.20 39.91
N THR A 837 4.33 11.95 41.22
CA THR A 837 3.12 12.24 41.99
C THR A 837 2.88 13.75 42.05
N SER A 838 1.65 14.20 42.27
CA SER A 838 1.34 15.62 42.40
C SER A 838 2.15 16.28 43.53
N GLN A 839 2.38 15.56 44.63
CA GLN A 839 3.23 16.03 45.73
C GLN A 839 4.68 16.22 45.30
N ALA A 840 5.28 15.22 44.66
CA ALA A 840 6.66 15.31 44.17
C ALA A 840 6.83 16.39 43.11
N THR A 841 5.83 16.53 42.23
CA THR A 841 5.80 17.56 41.19
C THR A 841 5.80 18.96 41.79
N ASN A 842 4.95 19.21 42.79
CA ASN A 842 4.88 20.52 43.46
C ASN A 842 6.14 20.88 44.24
N LEU A 843 6.86 19.88 44.78
CA LEU A 843 8.11 20.09 45.51
C LEU A 843 9.30 20.33 44.57
N LEU A 844 9.39 19.58 43.48
CA LEU A 844 10.51 19.66 42.54
C LEU A 844 10.34 20.78 41.50
N PHE A 845 9.11 21.13 41.15
CA PHE A 845 8.78 22.19 40.19
C PHE A 845 7.88 23.23 40.88
N PRO A 846 8.47 24.14 41.67
CA PRO A 846 7.71 25.18 42.36
C PRO A 846 7.03 26.13 41.37
N ALA A 847 5.99 26.84 41.82
CA ALA A 847 5.16 27.70 40.97
C ALA A 847 6.02 28.75 40.24
N GLY A 848 6.16 28.56 38.94
CA GLY A 848 6.89 29.43 38.02
C GLY A 848 6.12 29.59 36.70
N PRO A 849 6.66 30.35 35.74
CA PRO A 849 5.99 30.60 34.46
C PRO A 849 5.85 29.36 33.58
N LEU A 850 6.69 28.34 33.78
CA LEU A 850 6.67 27.10 33.02
C LEU A 850 5.77 26.07 33.69
N LYS A 851 4.86 25.47 32.90
CA LYS A 851 4.02 24.37 33.36
C LYS A 851 4.91 23.16 33.71
N PRO A 852 4.63 22.44 34.82
CA PRO A 852 5.36 21.22 35.13
C PRO A 852 5.15 20.15 34.04
N PRO A 853 6.18 19.34 33.76
CA PRO A 853 6.10 18.28 32.76
C PRO A 853 5.06 17.23 33.17
N ALA A 854 4.23 16.83 32.22
CA ALA A 854 3.20 15.81 32.49
C ALA A 854 3.79 14.40 32.51
N HIS A 855 4.69 14.10 31.57
CA HIS A 855 5.38 12.83 31.44
C HIS A 855 6.86 13.09 31.15
N LEU A 856 7.73 12.29 31.76
CA LEU A 856 9.19 12.39 31.60
C LEU A 856 9.73 11.09 31.03
N ALA A 857 10.85 11.18 30.31
CA ALA A 857 11.56 10.01 29.80
C ALA A 857 13.03 10.03 30.22
N TYR A 858 13.53 8.92 30.75
CA TYR A 858 14.96 8.67 30.87
C TYR A 858 15.46 8.08 29.55
N VAL A 859 16.47 8.73 28.97
CA VAL A 859 17.01 8.38 27.66
C VAL A 859 18.53 8.26 27.70
N GLU A 860 19.06 7.38 26.86
CA GLU A 860 20.50 7.24 26.59
C GLU A 860 20.82 7.81 25.20
N TRP A 861 21.83 8.68 25.11
CA TRP A 861 22.08 9.47 23.89
C TRP A 861 22.96 8.76 22.87
N PHE A 862 22.70 9.07 21.60
CA PHE A 862 23.65 8.86 20.51
C PHE A 862 24.40 10.15 20.16
N THR A 863 25.47 10.04 19.37
CA THR A 863 26.21 11.19 18.85
C THR A 863 25.30 12.11 18.03
N PRO A 864 25.59 13.43 17.97
CA PRO A 864 24.88 14.33 17.06
C PRO A 864 25.02 13.86 15.61
N PHE A 865 24.10 14.31 14.76
CA PHE A 865 24.21 14.12 13.32
C PHE A 865 25.47 14.80 12.78
N GLN A 866 26.19 14.09 11.90
CA GLN A 866 27.33 14.61 11.16
C GLN A 866 26.95 14.69 9.67
N GLN A 867 27.94 14.73 8.78
CA GLN A 867 27.67 14.63 7.35
C GLN A 867 27.12 13.24 6.99
N PRO A 868 26.15 13.16 6.06
CA PRO A 868 25.64 11.90 5.56
C PRO A 868 26.72 11.17 4.74
N GLU A 869 26.71 9.84 4.77
CA GLU A 869 27.64 9.01 3.99
C GLU A 869 27.41 9.14 2.48
N SER A 870 28.48 9.12 1.69
CA SER A 870 28.46 9.50 0.27
C SER A 870 27.68 8.54 -0.63
N HIS A 871 27.69 7.24 -0.36
CA HIS A 871 27.06 6.23 -1.24
C HIS A 871 25.57 6.03 -1.00
N HIS A 872 25.12 6.07 0.26
CA HIS A 872 23.73 5.81 0.62
C HIS A 872 23.02 7.01 1.22
N GLY A 873 23.71 8.10 1.55
CA GLY A 873 23.10 9.34 2.07
C GLY A 873 22.44 9.18 3.44
N LEU A 874 22.84 8.19 4.24
CA LEU A 874 22.32 8.00 5.61
C LEU A 874 23.30 8.56 6.63
N TYR A 875 22.76 9.02 7.75
CA TYR A 875 23.56 9.53 8.87
C TYR A 875 24.07 8.41 9.75
N LYS A 876 25.39 8.37 9.95
CA LYS A 876 26.04 7.47 10.90
C LYS A 876 26.01 8.07 12.30
N ILE A 877 25.60 7.26 13.28
CA ILE A 877 25.58 7.63 14.71
C ILE A 877 26.19 6.53 15.57
N CYS A 878 26.78 6.91 16.69
CA CYS A 878 27.35 5.98 17.68
C CYS A 878 26.71 6.23 19.05
N ARG A 879 26.71 5.23 19.92
CA ARG A 879 26.28 5.42 21.31
C ARG A 879 27.24 6.39 22.01
N LEU A 880 26.71 7.38 22.72
CA LEU A 880 27.53 8.40 23.37
C LEU A 880 28.01 7.90 24.73
N MET A 881 29.33 7.73 24.86
CA MET A 881 29.98 7.22 26.06
C MET A 881 30.76 8.33 26.76
N ARG A 882 30.68 8.41 28.09
CA ARG A 882 31.46 9.33 28.94
C ARG A 882 32.06 8.54 30.10
N HIS A 883 33.40 8.50 30.18
CA HIS A 883 34.13 7.72 31.19
C HIS A 883 33.77 6.21 31.21
N GLY A 884 33.49 5.62 30.04
CA GLY A 884 33.11 4.20 29.92
C GLY A 884 31.62 3.92 30.19
N GLU A 885 30.86 4.93 30.59
CA GLU A 885 29.43 4.83 30.89
C GLU A 885 28.58 5.52 29.82
N ARG A 886 27.32 5.09 29.67
CA ARG A 886 26.41 5.66 28.67
C ARG A 886 25.91 7.02 29.12
N LEU A 887 25.99 8.03 28.26
CA LEU A 887 25.46 9.35 28.60
C LEU A 887 23.93 9.28 28.60
N ALA A 888 23.34 9.58 29.75
CA ALA A 888 21.90 9.57 29.94
C ALA A 888 21.38 10.89 30.50
N SER A 889 20.11 11.18 30.20
CA SER A 889 19.42 12.36 30.70
C SER A 889 17.93 12.09 30.89
N ILE A 890 17.24 13.02 31.54
CA ILE A 890 15.78 13.06 31.56
C ILE A 890 15.32 14.18 30.64
N ILE A 891 14.31 13.90 29.82
CA ILE A 891 13.68 14.84 28.88
C ILE A 891 12.18 14.91 29.13
N ASP A 892 11.53 15.98 28.66
CA ASP A 892 10.07 15.98 28.57
C ASP A 892 9.65 15.05 27.42
N VAL A 893 8.60 14.25 27.62
CA VAL A 893 8.08 13.41 26.54
C VAL A 893 7.59 14.27 25.37
N SER A 894 7.18 15.53 25.61
CA SER A 894 6.82 16.47 24.53
C SER A 894 7.97 16.79 23.57
N ASP A 895 9.22 16.61 23.99
CA ASP A 895 10.41 16.88 23.17
C ASP A 895 10.67 15.75 22.17
N ILE A 896 9.98 14.61 22.31
CA ILE A 896 10.08 13.47 21.40
C ILE A 896 9.25 13.75 20.14
N ARG A 897 9.92 13.84 18.99
CA ARG A 897 9.25 14.05 17.70
C ARG A 897 8.61 12.78 17.15
N ARG A 898 9.33 11.65 17.24
CA ARG A 898 8.93 10.36 16.65
C ARG A 898 9.80 9.20 17.15
N SER A 899 9.40 7.96 16.85
CA SER A 899 10.32 6.82 16.88
C SER A 899 11.30 6.89 15.70
N VAL A 900 12.47 6.30 15.87
CA VAL A 900 13.51 6.17 14.84
C VAL A 900 13.87 4.70 14.72
N HIS A 901 14.01 4.18 13.50
CA HIS A 901 14.63 2.87 13.29
C HIS A 901 16.10 3.06 12.97
N LEU A 902 16.95 2.15 13.43
CA LEU A 902 18.39 2.20 13.23
C LEU A 902 18.85 0.94 12.48
N PHE A 903 19.59 1.11 11.39
CA PHE A 903 20.29 0.02 10.74
C PHE A 903 21.60 -0.24 11.49
N PRO A 904 21.82 -1.45 12.02
CA PRO A 904 23.12 -1.81 12.56
C PRO A 904 24.17 -1.72 11.46
N ASN A 905 25.34 -1.14 11.76
CA ASN A 905 26.47 -1.24 10.84
C ASN A 905 27.03 -2.66 10.90
N PHE A 906 26.57 -3.53 10.00
CA PHE A 906 26.90 -4.96 10.00
C PHE A 906 28.34 -5.26 9.56
N GLY A 907 29.00 -4.34 8.85
CA GLY A 907 30.26 -4.65 8.17
C GLY A 907 30.07 -5.63 7.01
N ALA A 908 31.10 -6.42 6.70
CA ALA A 908 31.07 -7.41 5.61
C ALA A 908 30.17 -8.61 5.94
N VAL A 909 30.27 -9.13 7.16
CA VAL A 909 29.52 -10.30 7.64
C VAL A 909 28.92 -9.97 8.99
N VAL A 910 27.63 -10.28 9.15
CA VAL A 910 26.92 -9.97 10.37
C VAL A 910 27.42 -10.79 11.57
N PRO A 911 27.68 -10.16 12.74
CA PRO A 911 28.09 -10.88 13.94
C PRO A 911 27.02 -11.88 14.45
N ARG A 912 27.46 -13.08 14.84
CA ARG A 912 26.56 -14.18 15.20
C ARG A 912 25.82 -13.93 16.52
N GLU A 913 26.49 -13.25 17.44
CA GLU A 913 26.01 -12.90 18.79
C GLU A 913 24.95 -11.80 18.79
N TRP A 914 24.78 -11.07 17.68
CA TRP A 914 23.71 -10.09 17.55
C TRP A 914 22.37 -10.78 17.35
N THR A 915 21.34 -10.26 18.01
CA THR A 915 19.94 -10.64 17.85
C THR A 915 19.10 -9.37 17.75
N SER A 916 17.87 -9.46 17.24
CA SER A 916 16.95 -8.31 17.20
C SER A 916 16.80 -7.59 18.55
N SER A 917 16.84 -8.32 19.67
CA SER A 917 16.74 -7.76 21.03
C SER A 917 18.05 -7.24 21.61
N THR A 918 19.22 -7.68 21.12
CA THR A 918 20.53 -7.30 21.68
C THR A 918 21.31 -6.33 20.80
N VAL A 919 20.96 -6.19 19.53
CA VAL A 919 21.73 -5.42 18.55
C VAL A 919 21.89 -3.95 18.92
N LEU A 920 20.86 -3.32 19.49
CA LEU A 920 20.96 -1.93 19.94
C LEU A 920 22.04 -1.77 21.01
N GLU A 921 22.21 -2.78 21.87
CA GLU A 921 23.13 -2.77 23.00
C GLU A 921 24.56 -3.12 22.60
N LEU A 922 24.74 -4.01 21.61
CA LEU A 922 26.03 -4.58 21.21
C LEU A 922 26.67 -3.87 20.01
N CYS A 923 25.88 -3.33 19.08
CA CYS A 923 26.40 -2.73 17.87
C CYS A 923 27.03 -1.34 18.18
N PRO A 924 28.27 -1.07 17.72
CA PRO A 924 28.99 0.15 18.07
C PRO A 924 28.50 1.39 17.32
N SER A 925 27.97 1.21 16.10
CA SER A 925 27.54 2.31 15.23
C SER A 925 26.35 1.90 14.37
N PHE A 926 25.47 2.85 14.08
CA PHE A 926 24.25 2.63 13.33
C PHE A 926 24.08 3.67 12.22
N PHE A 927 23.27 3.36 11.23
CA PHE A 927 22.75 4.32 10.27
C PHE A 927 21.28 4.64 10.57
N VAL A 928 20.92 5.91 10.54
CA VAL A 928 19.54 6.35 10.80
C VAL A 928 18.65 6.02 9.60
N ASN A 929 17.57 5.27 9.83
CA ASN A 929 16.67 4.82 8.78
C ASN A 929 15.63 5.90 8.42
N SER A 930 15.86 6.60 7.30
CA SER A 930 14.90 7.52 6.69
C SER A 930 13.76 6.80 5.94
N PHE A 931 13.87 5.50 5.66
CA PHE A 931 12.87 4.71 4.91
C PHE A 931 11.86 3.98 5.80
N SER A 932 11.82 4.27 7.10
CA SER A 932 10.89 3.53 8.00
C SER A 932 9.41 3.80 7.69
N ASP A 933 9.07 5.02 7.24
CA ASP A 933 7.76 5.41 6.74
C ASP A 933 7.88 6.68 5.89
N ARG A 934 6.79 7.08 5.20
CA ARG A 934 6.78 8.30 4.35
C ARG A 934 7.16 9.56 5.13
N HIS A 935 6.69 9.68 6.38
CA HIS A 935 7.07 10.80 7.26
C HIS A 935 8.58 10.78 7.56
N ALA A 936 9.22 9.63 7.79
CA ALA A 936 10.66 9.55 8.06
C ALA A 936 11.44 10.05 6.87
N TYR A 937 11.00 9.65 5.69
CA TYR A 937 11.66 10.00 4.46
C TYR A 937 11.66 11.51 4.22
N LEU A 938 10.59 12.19 4.63
CA LEU A 938 10.42 13.64 4.52
C LEU A 938 11.04 14.46 5.66
N THR A 939 11.16 13.88 6.85
CA THR A 939 11.60 14.64 8.04
C THR A 939 13.05 14.36 8.42
N ILE A 940 13.56 13.18 8.09
CA ILE A 940 14.96 12.78 8.28
C ILE A 940 15.65 12.92 6.93
N VAL A 941 15.77 14.17 6.48
CA VAL A 941 16.49 14.56 5.26
C VAL A 941 17.89 14.96 5.61
#